data_AF-A0AAD4C3D0-F1
#
_entry.id   AF-A0AAD4C3D0-F1
#
_cell.length_a   1.000
_cell.length_b   1.000
_cell.length_c   1.000
_cell.angle_alpha   90.00
_cell.angle_beta   90.00
_cell.angle_gamma   90.00
#
_symmetry.space_group_name_H-M   'P 1'
#
loop_
_entity.id
_entity.type
_entity.pdbx_description
1 polymer ?
#
loop_
_entity_poly.entity_id
_entity_poly.type
_entity_poly.pdbx_seq_one_letter_code
_entity_poly.pdbx_strand_id
1 'polypeptide(L)'
;MRRHSISERNSMHFMAAIELWVPYASRPPKAPFLIAIPVPRCLSNNIRLRIYPPPTSTSSSFASLSSADEDPGAWELASEPHVTRVMSRSGSSADMADDESSDSSGYTNGSSGGILVQGSFPSTERLRVRWAQPTKSIANSDGRRRVGVKESKGEMTTVVLGKAQDPSGGREGILTRLEYKGTCKGIWFPGVATMLGMDIGLEVKGADVVWPLREDTNWTVTGGTGYTGFDVGPPSTPVSRQLSLDFPPSMSTSSMLYPSPITTRQDSSSSTSSLLRAPLPNDNLPDYSFEGSVTLSSVSSLPHTSEGRSRASSDAVASCRSPAIPITIHINMNDITSPSKNVFTFSVTGTVLILPRYRPHVPNGYGSNGDLEINPIVLPRFCVLTADSETVSTIIRNESEGSTVEVYYISGDLRDAQTRKTVLQRNAINRCGNDGARIALRPISRTTVSQRGGEQVTDNLRLSPRHSPLNGNKAVLSPLPLVPLGGMMRRKRDGPLMISFVDVIATPLHTSSPDAHGVRVHMHAPSDADSEWLEFGIAQVTSLSPEGVVRQYRVDIVSVSIDDKKQPTIDLVPSYDKQPRNHWITWVKVHVGDQGGLVRMDYVVSKVGNPKDLKGNGNAKGKTHFDILIPTFALPVGRLQVTVETRLETVTLQSNLTHEQKSLDGYRLLHYSLDQFFTPTLSLTVERSSSRIRMGWLSLGKLLLLFLWIFPAVLVAMLLFNLGTEFRHMRHSLDRFVARDHSTTASFTSSTSSVSIITATSTDPTPSTSSLRASDRSQTETATFTSIPTPSSSPRSSENSLISIPPLPLEWAKIRIDLPPAAQKTVDRVLGGLGIVWQICRKAYHYPLDPP
;
A
#
# COMPACT_ATOMS: atom_id res chain seq x y z
N MET A 1 15.94 -28.91 64.90
CA MET A 1 15.96 -28.83 63.42
C MET A 1 14.57 -28.49 62.90
N ARG A 2 14.41 -27.44 62.10
CA ARG A 2 13.25 -27.28 61.19
C ARG A 2 13.73 -27.60 59.78
N ARG A 3 12.95 -28.36 58.99
CA ARG A 3 13.25 -28.56 57.57
C ARG A 3 12.99 -27.24 56.82
N HIS A 4 13.94 -26.76 56.04
CA HIS A 4 13.65 -25.73 55.05
C HIS A 4 12.71 -26.29 53.98
N SER A 5 11.74 -25.48 53.55
CA SER A 5 10.66 -25.89 52.66
C SER A 5 11.11 -25.93 51.21
N ILE A 6 11.19 -27.14 50.64
CA ILE A 6 11.35 -27.35 49.19
C ILE A 6 10.03 -26.97 48.50
N SER A 7 9.96 -25.74 47.99
CA SER A 7 8.99 -25.31 46.98
C SER A 7 9.40 -24.02 46.25
N GLU A 8 10.70 -23.68 46.25
CA GLU A 8 11.26 -22.55 45.50
C GLU A 8 11.15 -22.86 44.00
N ARG A 9 10.11 -22.31 43.36
CA ARG A 9 9.82 -22.53 41.94
C ARG A 9 10.92 -21.88 41.10
N ASN A 10 11.48 -22.64 40.14
CA ASN A 10 12.53 -22.19 39.21
C ASN A 10 12.16 -20.86 38.53
N SER A 11 12.65 -19.76 39.07
CA SER A 11 12.44 -18.40 38.56
C SER A 11 13.67 -17.97 37.75
N MET A 12 13.56 -18.00 36.43
CA MET A 12 14.60 -17.48 35.54
C MET A 12 14.52 -15.96 35.49
N HIS A 13 15.52 -15.29 36.10
CA HIS A 13 15.70 -13.85 35.99
C HIS A 13 16.62 -13.53 34.81
N PHE A 14 16.14 -12.71 33.88
CA PHE A 14 16.91 -12.22 32.75
C PHE A 14 17.42 -10.81 33.05
N MET A 15 18.73 -10.58 32.89
CA MET A 15 19.35 -9.28 33.06
C MET A 15 20.07 -8.90 31.77
N ALA A 16 19.79 -7.70 31.26
CA ALA A 16 20.50 -7.11 30.12
C ALA A 16 21.11 -5.77 30.55
N ALA A 17 22.43 -5.68 30.53
CA ALA A 17 23.15 -4.41 30.63
C ALA A 17 23.26 -3.83 29.22
N ILE A 18 22.81 -2.59 29.04
CA ILE A 18 22.84 -1.88 27.74
C ILE A 18 23.58 -0.56 27.96
N GLU A 19 24.77 -0.45 27.38
CA GLU A 19 25.58 0.77 27.38
C GLU A 19 25.55 1.38 25.97
N LEU A 20 25.18 2.67 25.88
CA LEU A 20 24.93 3.35 24.61
C LEU A 20 25.60 4.72 24.57
N TRP A 21 26.72 4.78 23.87
CA TRP A 21 27.45 6.01 23.57
C TRP A 21 26.86 6.68 22.33
N VAL A 22 25.87 7.55 22.53
CA VAL A 22 25.24 8.33 21.45
C VAL A 22 26.03 9.63 21.24
N PRO A 23 26.73 9.82 20.10
CA PRO A 23 27.42 11.08 19.83
C PRO A 23 26.40 12.19 19.56
N TYR A 24 26.36 13.19 20.44
CA TYR A 24 25.49 14.37 20.32
C TYR A 24 25.99 15.36 19.24
N ALA A 25 26.31 14.87 18.05
CA ALA A 25 26.77 15.66 16.90
C ALA A 25 25.70 16.61 16.33
N SER A 26 24.42 16.37 16.67
CA SER A 26 23.32 17.29 16.39
C SER A 26 22.29 17.29 17.52
N ARG A 27 21.92 18.48 17.99
CA ARG A 27 20.71 18.67 18.80
C ARG A 27 19.49 18.37 17.91
N PRO A 28 18.57 17.47 18.29
CA PRO A 28 17.36 17.24 17.52
C PRO A 28 16.54 18.55 17.47
N PRO A 29 16.30 19.14 16.30
CA PRO A 29 15.88 20.54 16.22
C PRO A 29 14.41 20.77 16.61
N LYS A 30 13.59 19.72 16.66
CA LYS A 30 12.14 19.79 16.91
C LYS A 30 11.59 18.64 17.79
N ALA A 31 12.41 17.75 18.38
CA ALA A 31 11.93 16.56 19.09
C ALA A 31 12.78 16.20 20.32
N PRO A 32 12.24 15.50 21.34
CA PRO A 32 13.04 14.89 22.39
C PRO A 32 13.93 13.78 21.82
N PHE A 33 14.98 13.44 22.57
CA PHE A 33 15.67 12.17 22.37
C PHE A 33 14.76 11.03 22.81
N LEU A 34 14.81 9.91 22.10
CA LEU A 34 13.99 8.71 22.38
C LEU A 34 14.87 7.46 22.26
N ILE A 35 14.91 6.67 23.32
CA ILE A 35 15.34 5.26 23.29
C ILE A 35 14.10 4.38 23.37
N ALA A 36 14.07 3.31 22.57
CA ALA A 36 13.00 2.31 22.58
C ALA A 36 13.61 0.91 22.68
N ILE A 37 13.63 0.36 23.89
CA ILE A 37 14.20 -0.96 24.21
C ILE A 37 13.10 -2.01 24.00
N PRO A 38 13.29 -3.06 23.17
CA PRO A 38 12.37 -4.20 23.14
C PRO A 38 12.51 -5.02 24.42
N VAL A 39 11.40 -5.39 25.04
CA VAL A 39 11.38 -6.07 26.35
C VAL A 39 10.69 -7.43 26.20
N PRO A 40 11.31 -8.55 26.65
CA PRO A 40 10.65 -9.85 26.67
C PRO A 40 9.49 -9.84 27.68
N ARG A 41 8.47 -10.67 27.46
CA ARG A 41 7.27 -10.75 28.31
C ARG A 41 7.56 -11.43 29.67
N CYS A 42 8.28 -10.72 30.55
CA CYS A 42 8.59 -11.15 31.92
C CYS A 42 7.53 -10.69 32.92
N LEU A 43 7.38 -11.43 34.03
CA LEU A 43 6.41 -11.14 35.10
C LEU A 43 6.79 -9.91 35.95
N SER A 44 8.08 -9.62 36.07
CA SER A 44 8.61 -8.40 36.68
C SER A 44 9.77 -7.87 35.84
N ASN A 45 9.81 -6.56 35.63
CA ASN A 45 10.87 -5.88 34.91
C ASN A 45 11.45 -4.76 35.76
N ASN A 46 12.75 -4.56 35.69
CA ASN A 46 13.46 -3.47 36.34
C ASN A 46 14.42 -2.82 35.33
N ILE A 47 14.58 -1.50 35.41
CA ILE A 47 15.58 -0.76 34.63
C ILE A 47 16.49 0.03 35.56
N ARG A 48 17.74 0.21 35.13
CA ARG A 48 18.74 1.12 35.70
C ARG A 48 19.48 1.84 34.57
N LEU A 49 18.83 2.82 33.96
CA LEU A 49 19.36 3.61 32.84
C LEU A 49 20.01 4.89 33.38
N ARG A 50 21.23 5.18 32.94
CA ARG A 50 21.90 6.47 33.15
C ARG A 50 21.97 7.21 31.82
N ILE A 51 21.52 8.45 31.79
CA ILE A 51 21.60 9.35 30.63
C ILE A 51 22.52 10.50 31.02
N TYR A 52 23.64 10.62 30.34
CA TYR A 52 24.51 11.80 30.45
C TYR A 52 24.10 12.79 29.35
N PRO A 53 23.45 13.92 29.67
CA PRO A 53 23.23 14.98 28.70
C PRO A 53 24.57 15.66 28.37
N PRO A 54 24.68 16.38 27.23
CA PRO A 54 25.84 17.22 26.97
C PRO A 54 26.01 18.25 28.09
N PRO A 55 27.24 18.56 28.54
CA PRO A 55 27.46 19.68 29.45
C PRO A 55 26.97 20.95 28.76
N THR A 56 25.97 21.61 29.34
CA THR A 56 25.51 22.92 28.90
C THR A 56 26.65 23.91 29.08
N SER A 57 27.25 24.34 27.97
CA SER A 57 28.51 25.09 27.96
C SER A 57 28.42 26.36 28.82
N THR A 58 29.05 26.34 29.99
CA THR A 58 29.06 27.41 31.02
C THR A 58 29.83 28.67 30.60
N SER A 59 30.10 28.84 29.31
CA SER A 59 30.80 29.97 28.68
C SER A 59 29.91 31.19 28.43
N SER A 60 28.67 31.21 28.94
CA SER A 60 27.82 32.41 28.99
C SER A 60 28.29 33.34 30.10
N SER A 61 29.30 34.16 29.79
CA SER A 61 30.06 34.94 30.77
C SER A 61 29.24 36.01 31.53
N PHE A 62 28.87 35.70 32.78
CA PHE A 62 28.78 36.56 34.00
C PHE A 62 28.15 37.98 33.99
N ALA A 63 27.76 38.56 32.86
CA ALA A 63 27.50 40.00 32.71
C ALA A 63 26.02 40.41 32.83
N SER A 64 25.26 39.83 33.78
CA SER A 64 23.93 40.32 34.22
C SER A 64 23.45 39.62 35.50
N LEU A 65 23.82 40.13 36.68
CA LEU A 65 23.43 39.57 37.99
C LEU A 65 22.05 40.09 38.46
N SER A 66 20.99 39.88 37.66
CA SER A 66 19.65 40.44 37.98
C SER A 66 18.44 39.58 37.54
N SER A 67 18.63 38.30 37.22
CA SER A 67 17.53 37.36 36.94
C SER A 67 17.90 35.90 37.30
N ALA A 68 18.59 35.72 38.43
CA ALA A 68 19.18 34.44 38.84
C ALA A 68 18.24 33.64 39.77
N ASP A 69 17.21 33.02 39.19
CA ASP A 69 16.36 32.00 39.84
C ASP A 69 15.97 30.84 38.88
N GLU A 70 16.03 31.03 37.56
CA GLU A 70 16.00 29.91 36.60
C GLU A 70 17.37 29.24 36.50
N ASP A 71 17.68 28.39 37.48
CA ASP A 71 18.74 27.39 37.40
C ASP A 71 18.58 26.58 36.08
N PRO A 72 19.64 26.28 35.31
CA PRO A 72 19.52 25.76 33.94
C PRO A 72 18.87 24.37 33.92
N GLY A 73 17.55 24.37 33.74
CA GLY A 73 16.66 23.36 34.31
C GLY A 73 17.04 21.91 34.03
N ALA A 74 16.95 21.10 35.09
CA ALA A 74 17.14 19.66 35.04
C ALA A 74 16.28 19.06 33.91
N TRP A 75 16.93 18.31 33.01
CA TRP A 75 16.33 17.78 31.79
C TRP A 75 15.03 17.02 32.08
N GLU A 76 13.97 17.37 31.34
CA GLU A 76 12.71 16.63 31.40
C GLU A 76 12.97 15.17 31.02
N LEU A 77 12.34 14.24 31.74
CA LEU A 77 12.40 12.81 31.43
C LEU A 77 11.07 12.11 31.71
N ALA A 78 10.56 11.40 30.69
CA ALA A 78 9.38 10.54 30.78
C ALA A 78 9.71 9.11 30.30
N SER A 79 9.00 8.12 30.82
CA SER A 79 9.06 6.73 30.32
C SER A 79 7.66 6.18 30.05
N GLU A 80 7.56 5.32 29.03
CA GLU A 80 6.38 4.51 28.75
C GLU A 80 6.80 3.03 28.62
N PRO A 81 6.31 2.12 29.48
CA PRO A 81 5.46 2.39 30.64
C PRO A 81 6.17 3.24 31.71
N HIS A 82 5.40 3.77 32.66
CA HIS A 82 5.96 4.53 33.78
C HIS A 82 6.86 3.63 34.63
N VAL A 83 8.13 4.01 34.76
CA VAL A 83 9.09 3.36 35.64
C VAL A 83 8.89 3.93 37.04
N THR A 84 8.53 3.07 38.00
CA THR A 84 8.33 3.44 39.39
C THR A 84 9.65 3.93 39.99
N ARG A 85 9.88 5.24 39.96
CA ARG A 85 11.10 5.83 40.54
C ARG A 85 11.15 5.48 42.01
N VAL A 86 12.14 4.68 42.40
CA VAL A 86 12.51 4.54 43.81
C VAL A 86 13.17 5.86 44.20
N MET A 87 12.35 6.85 44.49
CA MET A 87 12.79 8.06 45.17
C MET A 87 13.17 7.66 46.58
N SER A 88 14.44 7.25 46.73
CA SER A 88 15.16 7.36 47.98
C SER A 88 15.04 8.82 48.43
N ARG A 89 14.04 9.10 49.26
CA ARG A 89 13.97 10.34 50.03
C ARG A 89 15.28 10.38 50.80
N SER A 90 16.21 11.22 50.35
CA SER A 90 17.38 11.59 51.15
C SER A 90 16.81 12.18 52.42
N GLY A 91 16.89 11.44 53.52
CA GLY A 91 16.26 11.83 54.78
C GLY A 91 16.98 13.06 55.28
N SER A 92 16.35 14.23 55.14
CA SER A 92 16.83 15.48 55.74
C SER A 92 16.59 15.45 57.25
N SER A 93 17.24 14.50 57.92
CA SER A 93 17.53 14.55 59.35
C SER A 93 18.61 15.61 59.57
N ALA A 94 18.20 16.86 59.43
CA ALA A 94 18.81 17.94 60.19
C ALA A 94 18.43 17.74 61.67
N ASP A 95 19.26 18.29 62.56
CA ASP A 95 19.03 18.45 64.00
C ASP A 95 18.94 17.13 64.85
N MET A 96 19.75 16.93 65.90
CA MET A 96 20.86 17.75 66.46
C MET A 96 21.95 16.85 67.06
N ALA A 97 23.22 17.20 66.84
CA ALA A 97 24.35 16.98 67.77
C ALA A 97 25.64 17.63 67.22
N ASP A 98 25.76 18.91 67.49
CA ASP A 98 26.99 19.69 67.74
C ASP A 98 28.27 18.87 68.02
N ASP A 99 29.20 18.79 67.05
CA ASP A 99 30.67 18.74 67.27
C ASP A 99 31.43 19.13 65.98
N GLU A 100 32.66 19.63 66.11
CA GLU A 100 33.45 20.19 65.01
C GLU A 100 34.15 19.12 64.17
N SER A 101 33.85 19.04 62.86
CA SER A 101 34.69 18.31 61.92
C SER A 101 34.76 18.97 60.53
N SER A 102 35.91 19.57 60.24
CA SER A 102 36.23 20.26 58.98
C SER A 102 36.38 19.30 57.79
N ASP A 103 36.39 19.86 56.59
CA ASP A 103 36.95 19.27 55.36
C ASP A 103 36.47 17.87 54.95
N SER A 104 35.14 17.68 54.93
CA SER A 104 34.51 16.67 54.08
C SER A 104 33.32 17.20 53.29
N SER A 105 33.58 18.21 52.43
CA SER A 105 32.62 18.65 51.40
C SER A 105 32.31 17.49 50.44
N GLY A 106 31.19 16.81 50.67
CA GLY A 106 30.82 15.49 50.13
C GLY A 106 30.55 15.36 48.63
N TYR A 107 31.23 16.13 47.78
CA TYR A 107 31.29 15.91 46.32
C TYR A 107 31.81 14.50 45.95
N THR A 108 32.54 13.85 46.85
CA THR A 108 33.07 12.49 46.69
C THR A 108 32.01 11.41 46.95
N ASN A 109 30.99 11.32 46.09
CA ASN A 109 30.49 10.01 45.63
C ASN A 109 29.68 10.04 44.32
N GLY A 110 30.33 10.48 43.24
CA GLY A 110 30.29 9.73 41.98
C GLY A 110 29.04 9.80 41.10
N SER A 111 28.07 10.68 41.36
CA SER A 111 27.01 11.00 40.40
C SER A 111 27.54 11.97 39.33
N SER A 112 28.20 11.44 38.30
CA SER A 112 28.83 12.21 37.22
C SER A 112 27.80 12.84 36.25
N GLY A 113 27.05 13.84 36.71
CA GLY A 113 26.16 14.69 35.90
C GLY A 113 25.01 13.98 35.17
N GLY A 114 24.71 12.72 35.52
CA GLY A 114 23.78 11.87 34.78
C GLY A 114 22.38 11.78 35.38
N ILE A 115 21.36 11.82 34.52
CA ILE A 115 19.97 11.53 34.87
C ILE A 115 19.84 10.02 35.10
N LEU A 116 19.51 9.59 36.33
CA LEU A 116 19.31 8.19 36.67
C LEU A 116 17.81 7.82 36.63
N VAL A 117 17.46 6.87 35.77
CA VAL A 117 16.14 6.22 35.72
C VAL A 117 16.28 4.82 36.31
N GLN A 118 15.91 4.67 37.57
CA GLN A 118 15.98 3.38 38.28
C GLN A 118 14.61 3.05 38.93
N GLY A 119 14.10 1.85 38.66
CA GLY A 119 12.79 1.42 39.14
C GLY A 119 12.24 0.17 38.43
N SER A 120 11.07 -0.29 38.87
CA SER A 120 10.34 -1.39 38.23
C SER A 120 9.26 -0.87 37.28
N PHE A 121 8.88 -1.69 36.30
CA PHE A 121 7.84 -1.34 35.32
C PHE A 121 7.02 -2.57 34.89
N PRO A 122 5.74 -2.40 34.48
CA PRO A 122 4.87 -3.50 34.07
C PRO A 122 5.35 -4.18 32.78
N SER A 123 4.85 -5.38 32.51
CA SER A 123 5.20 -6.12 31.29
C SER A 123 4.64 -5.44 30.03
N THR A 124 5.52 -4.95 29.18
CA THR A 124 5.19 -4.33 27.88
C THR A 124 6.15 -4.86 26.80
N GLU A 125 5.77 -4.76 25.53
CA GLU A 125 6.62 -5.25 24.43
C GLU A 125 7.84 -4.36 24.18
N ARG A 126 7.76 -3.09 24.60
CA ARG A 126 8.84 -2.11 24.55
C ARG A 126 8.80 -1.21 25.77
N LEU A 127 9.96 -0.73 26.19
CA LEU A 127 10.14 0.37 27.12
C LEU A 127 10.73 1.55 26.34
N ARG A 128 9.99 2.65 26.31
CA ARG A 128 10.39 3.92 25.72
C ARG A 128 10.85 4.87 26.83
N VAL A 129 11.98 5.54 26.66
CA VAL A 129 12.39 6.65 27.53
C VAL A 129 12.68 7.87 26.66
N ARG A 130 12.08 9.00 27.02
CA ARG A 130 12.19 10.29 26.34
C ARG A 130 12.92 11.28 27.25
N TRP A 131 13.89 12.03 26.71
CA TRP A 131 14.54 13.12 27.44
C TRP A 131 14.75 14.37 26.58
N ALA A 132 14.63 15.55 27.18
CA ALA A 132 14.78 16.84 26.52
C ALA A 132 15.26 17.94 27.48
N GLN A 133 15.88 18.99 26.95
CA GLN A 133 16.04 20.24 27.70
C GLN A 133 14.65 20.78 28.05
N PRO A 134 14.40 21.33 29.26
CA PRO A 134 13.08 21.83 29.62
C PRO A 134 12.63 22.93 28.68
N THR A 135 11.46 22.73 28.09
CA THR A 135 10.82 23.72 27.23
C THR A 135 10.01 24.64 28.13
N LYS A 136 10.28 25.95 28.10
CA LYS A 136 9.41 26.94 28.76
C LYS A 136 7.99 26.78 28.23
N SER A 137 7.12 26.15 29.01
CA SER A 137 5.79 25.80 28.54
C SER A 137 4.94 27.06 28.50
N ILE A 138 4.69 27.57 27.30
CA ILE A 138 3.65 28.55 27.06
C ILE A 138 2.33 27.89 27.51
N ALA A 139 1.86 28.29 28.68
CA ALA A 139 0.75 27.65 29.35
C ALA A 139 -0.57 28.11 28.72
N ASN A 140 -0.98 27.43 27.65
CA ASN A 140 -2.33 27.56 27.11
C ASN A 140 -3.35 27.26 28.23
N SER A 141 -4.51 27.93 28.20
CA SER A 141 -5.52 27.93 29.29
C SER A 141 -6.10 26.56 29.68
N ASP A 142 -5.99 25.57 28.80
CA ASP A 142 -6.36 24.16 28.98
C ASP A 142 -5.22 23.30 29.60
N GLY A 143 -4.03 23.88 29.78
CA GLY A 143 -2.86 23.22 30.36
C GLY A 143 -2.30 22.04 29.54
N ARG A 144 -2.91 21.69 28.41
CA ARG A 144 -2.38 20.68 27.47
C ARG A 144 -1.23 21.29 26.67
N ARG A 145 -0.10 20.57 26.61
CA ARG A 145 1.03 20.89 25.71
C ARG A 145 0.57 20.63 24.27
N ARG A 146 0.84 21.55 23.33
CA ARG A 146 0.42 21.43 21.92
C ARG A 146 1.51 20.80 21.04
N VAL A 147 1.12 20.06 20.00
CA VAL A 147 2.04 19.69 18.92
C VAL A 147 2.32 20.88 18.00
N GLY A 148 3.52 20.92 17.42
CA GLY A 148 3.78 21.62 16.17
C GLY A 148 3.61 20.66 14.99
N VAL A 149 3.22 21.20 13.83
CA VAL A 149 3.05 20.46 12.58
C VAL A 149 3.92 21.14 11.50
N LYS A 150 4.59 20.39 10.64
CA LYS A 150 5.41 21.00 9.56
C LYS A 150 4.57 21.31 8.31
N GLU A 151 3.70 20.40 7.91
CA GLU A 151 2.89 20.51 6.69
C GLU A 151 1.49 19.92 6.96
N SER A 152 0.44 20.73 6.80
CA SER A 152 -0.96 20.32 6.85
C SER A 152 -1.52 20.20 5.43
N LYS A 153 -2.09 19.04 5.07
CA LYS A 153 -2.89 18.90 3.85
C LYS A 153 -4.32 18.53 4.20
N GLY A 154 -5.25 19.39 3.83
CA GLY A 154 -6.68 19.20 4.05
C GLY A 154 -7.44 18.98 2.74
N GLU A 155 -8.46 18.16 2.80
CA GLU A 155 -9.55 18.13 1.83
C GLU A 155 -10.84 18.50 2.55
N MET A 156 -11.61 19.44 1.99
CA MET A 156 -12.82 19.97 2.63
C MET A 156 -14.04 19.84 1.71
N THR A 157 -14.87 18.83 1.94
CA THR A 157 -16.17 18.68 1.27
C THR A 157 -17.21 19.57 1.96
N THR A 158 -17.87 20.39 1.16
CA THR A 158 -18.91 21.35 1.56
C THR A 158 -20.20 20.97 0.85
N VAL A 159 -21.16 20.42 1.58
CA VAL A 159 -22.45 19.99 1.02
C VAL A 159 -23.53 21.00 1.37
N VAL A 160 -24.03 21.72 0.37
CA VAL A 160 -25.07 22.72 0.54
C VAL A 160 -26.43 22.03 0.56
N LEU A 161 -27.11 22.08 1.72
CA LEU A 161 -28.40 21.42 1.96
C LEU A 161 -29.59 22.34 1.63
N GLY A 162 -29.40 23.66 1.70
CA GLY A 162 -30.42 24.64 1.33
C GLY A 162 -30.31 25.93 2.16
N LYS A 163 -31.46 26.51 2.50
CA LYS A 163 -31.55 27.63 3.43
C LYS A 163 -32.17 27.21 4.76
N ALA A 164 -31.77 27.87 5.84
CA ALA A 164 -32.44 27.79 7.14
C ALA A 164 -32.40 29.16 7.85
N GLN A 165 -33.19 29.32 8.90
CA GLN A 165 -33.21 30.52 9.73
C GLN A 165 -32.42 30.31 11.03
N ASP A 166 -31.68 31.34 11.44
CA ASP A 166 -31.00 31.47 12.72
C ASP A 166 -32.04 31.36 13.87
N PRO A 167 -31.94 30.36 14.77
CA PRO A 167 -32.90 30.18 15.85
C PRO A 167 -32.91 31.32 16.88
N SER A 168 -31.85 32.14 16.92
CA SER A 168 -31.72 33.28 17.84
C SER A 168 -32.13 34.61 17.20
N GLY A 169 -31.86 34.79 15.90
CA GLY A 169 -32.02 36.08 15.21
C GLY A 169 -32.97 36.09 14.02
N GLY A 170 -33.59 34.96 13.64
CA GLY A 170 -34.47 34.83 12.47
C GLY A 170 -33.80 35.04 11.10
N ARG A 171 -32.50 35.40 11.09
CA ARG A 171 -31.69 35.65 9.89
C ARG A 171 -31.63 34.42 9.00
N GLU A 172 -31.88 34.60 7.71
CA GLU A 172 -31.72 33.52 6.73
C GLU A 172 -30.23 33.29 6.42
N GLY A 173 -29.82 32.01 6.37
CA GLY A 173 -28.47 31.59 6.03
C GLY A 173 -28.46 30.32 5.18
N ILE A 174 -27.25 29.91 4.74
CA ILE A 174 -27.05 28.69 3.95
C ILE A 174 -26.75 27.52 4.90
N LEU A 175 -27.65 26.54 4.92
CA LEU A 175 -27.50 25.30 5.69
C LEU A 175 -26.53 24.37 4.98
N THR A 176 -25.45 23.99 5.67
CA THR A 176 -24.27 23.39 5.02
C THR A 176 -23.65 22.31 5.90
N ARG A 177 -23.58 21.07 5.39
CA ARG A 177 -22.82 19.98 6.01
C ARG A 177 -21.36 20.06 5.59
N LEU A 178 -20.46 20.16 6.57
CA LEU A 178 -19.02 20.22 6.36
C LEU A 178 -18.39 18.87 6.70
N GLU A 179 -17.45 18.45 5.86
CA GLU A 179 -16.58 17.29 6.07
C GLU A 179 -15.15 17.71 5.73
N TYR A 180 -14.25 17.62 6.69
CA TYR A 180 -12.84 17.95 6.55
C TYR A 180 -11.99 16.72 6.83
N LYS A 181 -11.03 16.41 5.95
CA LYS A 181 -10.06 15.32 6.08
C LYS A 181 -8.66 15.92 6.10
N GLY A 182 -8.02 15.90 7.26
CA GLY A 182 -6.69 16.47 7.47
C GLY A 182 -5.59 15.41 7.49
N THR A 183 -4.44 15.73 6.90
CA THR A 183 -3.20 14.94 6.92
C THR A 183 -2.05 15.84 7.37
N CYS A 184 -1.66 15.72 8.63
CA CYS A 184 -0.58 16.48 9.24
C CYS A 184 0.73 15.70 9.14
N LYS A 185 1.74 16.26 8.46
CA LYS A 185 3.08 15.67 8.29
C LYS A 185 4.13 16.41 9.10
N GLY A 186 5.14 15.65 9.53
CA GLY A 186 6.24 16.15 10.35
C GLY A 186 5.76 16.68 11.70
N ILE A 187 4.83 15.97 12.35
CA ILE A 187 4.37 16.32 13.71
C ILE A 187 5.55 16.23 14.68
N TRP A 188 5.64 17.23 15.55
CA TRP A 188 6.77 17.43 16.44
C TRP A 188 6.33 18.06 17.78
N PHE A 189 7.12 17.81 18.82
CA PHE A 189 7.00 18.46 20.12
C PHE A 189 8.38 18.45 20.78
N PRO A 190 8.89 19.58 21.32
CA PRO A 190 10.28 19.65 21.78
C PRO A 190 10.53 19.07 23.19
N GLY A 191 9.50 18.92 24.04
CA GLY A 191 9.62 18.34 25.39
C GLY A 191 9.31 16.83 25.41
N VAL A 192 9.24 16.22 26.60
CA VAL A 192 9.07 14.75 26.71
C VAL A 192 7.64 14.23 26.67
N ALA A 193 6.66 15.11 26.83
CA ALA A 193 5.24 14.75 26.93
C ALA A 193 4.75 13.95 25.70
N THR A 194 3.92 12.95 25.96
CA THR A 194 3.44 11.97 24.97
C THR A 194 2.01 12.27 24.53
N MET A 195 1.14 12.61 25.48
CA MET A 195 -0.24 13.05 25.25
C MET A 195 -0.26 14.56 25.02
N LEU A 196 -0.66 14.98 23.82
CA LEU A 196 -0.61 16.37 23.36
C LEU A 196 -1.91 16.80 22.69
N GLY A 197 -2.15 18.11 22.60
CA GLY A 197 -3.25 18.70 21.83
C GLY A 197 -2.81 19.17 20.44
N MET A 198 -3.68 19.05 19.44
CA MET A 198 -3.54 19.69 18.13
C MET A 198 -4.77 20.53 17.83
N ASP A 199 -4.59 21.83 17.59
CA ASP A 199 -5.70 22.78 17.58
C ASP A 199 -6.12 23.09 16.14
N ILE A 200 -7.42 22.94 15.87
CA ILE A 200 -8.04 23.14 14.57
C ILE A 200 -9.08 24.25 14.70
N GLY A 201 -8.90 25.33 13.95
CA GLY A 201 -9.87 26.42 13.86
C GLY A 201 -10.83 26.23 12.69
N LEU A 202 -12.03 26.78 12.81
CA LEU A 202 -12.91 27.06 11.67
C LEU A 202 -12.79 28.55 11.35
N GLU A 203 -12.04 28.89 10.29
CA GLU A 203 -11.86 30.26 9.83
C GLU A 203 -13.12 30.75 9.11
N VAL A 204 -13.74 31.83 9.61
CA VAL A 204 -14.99 32.38 9.06
C VAL A 204 -14.77 33.81 8.55
N LYS A 205 -14.50 33.94 7.24
CA LYS A 205 -14.18 35.23 6.58
C LYS A 205 -15.43 36.00 6.16
N GLY A 206 -15.90 36.90 7.03
CA GLY A 206 -17.01 37.82 6.69
C GLY A 206 -18.41 37.20 6.71
N ALA A 207 -18.54 36.05 7.37
CA ALA A 207 -19.78 35.39 7.73
C ALA A 207 -19.81 35.15 9.25
N ASP A 208 -20.94 34.70 9.78
CA ASP A 208 -21.06 34.10 11.11
C ASP A 208 -21.49 32.64 10.95
N VAL A 209 -21.13 31.75 11.89
CA VAL A 209 -21.51 30.32 11.82
C VAL A 209 -22.17 29.93 13.14
N VAL A 210 -23.35 29.32 13.04
CA VAL A 210 -24.16 28.84 14.18
C VAL A 210 -24.64 27.41 13.94
N TRP A 211 -25.04 26.71 14.99
CA TRP A 211 -25.67 25.39 14.85
C TRP A 211 -27.12 25.51 14.37
N PRO A 212 -27.61 24.59 13.52
CA PRO A 212 -29.02 24.54 13.12
C PRO A 212 -29.90 23.98 14.25
N LEU A 213 -31.19 24.33 14.24
CA LEU A 213 -32.16 23.96 15.28
C LEU A 213 -32.62 22.48 15.23
N ARG A 214 -32.28 21.72 14.17
CA ARG A 214 -32.89 20.41 13.86
C ARG A 214 -31.89 19.30 13.51
N GLU A 215 -30.60 19.54 13.64
CA GLU A 215 -29.54 18.56 13.38
C GLU A 215 -28.57 18.53 14.57
N ASP A 216 -27.65 17.56 14.58
CA ASP A 216 -26.70 17.37 15.68
C ASP A 216 -25.82 18.62 15.88
N THR A 217 -25.90 19.22 17.06
CA THR A 217 -25.24 20.50 17.40
C THR A 217 -23.81 20.29 17.91
N ASN A 218 -23.08 19.35 17.31
CA ASN A 218 -21.74 18.96 17.71
C ASN A 218 -20.81 18.73 16.50
N TRP A 219 -19.50 18.73 16.78
CA TRP A 219 -18.50 18.22 15.85
C TRP A 219 -18.30 16.74 16.11
N THR A 220 -18.46 15.90 15.09
CA THR A 220 -17.98 14.52 15.10
C THR A 220 -16.54 14.50 14.62
N VAL A 221 -15.63 13.95 15.42
CA VAL A 221 -14.19 13.91 15.12
C VAL A 221 -13.68 12.48 15.20
N THR A 222 -12.92 12.08 14.18
CA THR A 222 -12.24 10.78 14.13
C THR A 222 -10.78 10.96 13.73
N GLY A 223 -9.92 10.02 14.09
CA GLY A 223 -8.49 10.09 13.78
C GLY A 223 -7.85 8.71 13.57
N GLY A 224 -6.71 8.73 12.88
CA GLY A 224 -5.88 7.57 12.63
C GLY A 224 -4.99 7.21 13.81
N THR A 225 -3.86 6.55 13.53
CA THR A 225 -2.91 6.07 14.55
C THR A 225 -2.44 7.20 15.47
N GLY A 226 -2.62 7.03 16.77
CA GLY A 226 -2.34 8.05 17.80
C GLY A 226 -3.49 8.98 18.15
N TYR A 227 -4.67 8.83 17.55
CA TYR A 227 -5.87 9.54 17.99
C TYR A 227 -6.38 9.00 19.33
N THR A 228 -6.65 9.90 20.29
CA THR A 228 -7.16 9.53 21.63
C THR A 228 -8.36 10.38 22.07
N GLY A 229 -9.13 10.92 21.12
CA GLY A 229 -10.32 11.76 21.37
C GLY A 229 -10.10 13.25 21.07
N PHE A 230 -11.06 14.09 21.48
CA PHE A 230 -11.05 15.54 21.21
C PHE A 230 -11.85 16.32 22.26
N ASP A 231 -11.54 17.61 22.40
CA ASP A 231 -12.33 18.61 23.14
C ASP A 231 -12.71 19.77 22.19
N VAL A 232 -13.84 20.46 22.42
CA VAL A 232 -14.25 21.64 21.63
C VAL A 232 -14.18 22.90 22.50
N GLY A 233 -13.12 23.69 22.35
CA GLY A 233 -12.80 24.84 23.19
C GLY A 233 -12.17 24.47 24.54
N PRO A 234 -11.79 25.47 25.37
CA PRO A 234 -11.21 25.22 26.68
C PRO A 234 -12.19 24.47 27.61
N PRO A 235 -11.70 23.62 28.52
CA PRO A 235 -12.57 22.89 29.45
C PRO A 235 -13.30 23.91 30.36
N SER A 236 -14.60 23.68 30.59
CA SER A 236 -15.46 24.62 31.35
C SER A 236 -15.10 24.68 32.83
N THR A 237 -14.49 23.64 33.36
CA THR A 237 -13.75 23.66 34.62
C THR A 237 -12.27 23.56 34.31
N PRO A 238 -11.38 24.37 34.92
CA PRO A 238 -9.95 24.11 34.86
C PRO A 238 -9.71 22.74 35.49
N VAL A 239 -9.19 21.79 34.71
CA VAL A 239 -8.91 20.44 35.22
C VAL A 239 -7.81 20.57 36.27
N SER A 240 -8.21 20.49 37.54
CA SER A 240 -7.32 20.43 38.69
C SER A 240 -6.52 19.13 38.63
N ARG A 241 -5.45 19.16 37.83
CA ARG A 241 -4.49 18.06 37.78
C ARG A 241 -3.91 17.92 39.18
N GLN A 242 -4.00 16.72 39.73
CA GLN A 242 -3.02 16.29 40.72
C GLN A 242 -1.65 16.50 40.07
N LEU A 243 -0.82 17.37 40.67
CA LEU A 243 0.55 17.60 40.23
C LEU A 243 1.24 16.23 40.09
N SER A 244 1.69 15.90 38.89
CA SER A 244 2.03 14.53 38.48
C SER A 244 3.41 14.11 38.95
N LEU A 245 3.61 14.20 40.27
CA LEU A 245 4.86 14.03 40.99
C LEU A 245 6.01 14.93 40.48
N ASP A 246 5.66 16.08 39.91
CA ASP A 246 6.56 17.24 39.89
C ASP A 246 6.97 17.51 41.34
N PHE A 247 8.27 17.65 41.58
CA PHE A 247 8.81 17.79 42.92
C PHE A 247 8.17 19.00 43.62
N PRO A 248 7.82 18.91 44.93
CA PRO A 248 7.32 20.07 45.64
C PRO A 248 8.38 21.18 45.54
N PRO A 249 8.02 22.40 45.09
CA PRO A 249 8.99 23.49 45.06
C PRO A 249 9.52 23.69 46.48
N SER A 250 10.84 23.69 46.63
CA SER A 250 11.50 23.86 47.93
C SER A 250 11.01 25.18 48.53
N MET A 251 10.25 25.10 49.63
CA MET A 251 9.54 26.26 50.16
C MET A 251 10.54 27.30 50.63
N SER A 252 10.64 28.41 49.90
CA SER A 252 11.44 29.58 50.28
C SER A 252 10.93 30.10 51.63
N THR A 253 11.75 29.94 52.68
CA THR A 253 11.38 30.15 54.08
C THR A 253 11.29 31.63 54.46
N SER A 254 10.31 32.33 53.88
CA SER A 254 9.88 33.64 54.37
C SER A 254 9.14 33.48 55.71
N SER A 255 9.83 33.87 56.78
CA SER A 255 9.39 33.84 58.18
C SER A 255 8.00 34.43 58.41
N MET A 256 7.18 33.74 59.22
CA MET A 256 6.29 34.34 60.24
C MET A 256 6.12 33.33 61.39
N LEU A 257 6.22 33.79 62.63
CA LEU A 257 6.21 32.95 63.84
C LEU A 257 4.80 32.79 64.43
N TYR A 258 4.36 31.55 64.67
CA TYR A 258 3.24 31.24 65.57
C TYR A 258 3.51 29.95 66.36
N PRO A 259 3.57 30.00 67.71
CA PRO A 259 3.74 28.80 68.53
C PRO A 259 2.40 28.11 68.80
N SER A 260 2.40 26.78 68.86
CA SER A 260 1.28 25.96 69.38
C SER A 260 1.80 24.62 69.91
N PRO A 261 1.07 23.96 70.84
CA PRO A 261 1.73 23.33 71.98
C PRO A 261 2.11 21.84 71.81
N ILE A 262 3.01 21.45 72.70
CA ILE A 262 3.56 20.10 72.88
C ILE A 262 2.49 19.14 73.43
N THR A 263 2.38 17.93 72.87
CA THR A 263 1.83 16.76 73.57
C THR A 263 2.62 15.48 73.32
N THR A 264 3.17 14.95 74.41
CA THR A 264 3.46 13.53 74.70
C THR A 264 4.29 12.69 73.70
N ARG A 265 5.53 12.41 74.12
CA ARG A 265 6.32 11.21 73.77
C ARG A 265 5.49 9.92 73.81
N GLN A 266 5.85 8.94 72.97
CA GLN A 266 6.02 7.56 73.41
C GLN A 266 7.26 6.95 72.74
N ASP A 267 8.24 6.58 73.55
CA ASP A 267 9.43 5.86 73.11
C ASP A 267 9.12 4.36 72.98
N SER A 268 9.51 3.73 71.87
CA SER A 268 9.61 2.26 71.75
C SER A 268 10.56 1.86 70.62
N SER A 269 11.34 0.80 70.83
CA SER A 269 12.49 0.45 70.00
C SER A 269 12.25 -0.79 69.13
N SER A 270 13.02 -0.87 68.05
CA SER A 270 13.40 -2.08 67.30
C SER A 270 12.37 -2.77 66.38
N SER A 271 12.74 -2.76 65.09
CA SER A 271 12.87 -3.95 64.23
C SER A 271 11.67 -4.63 63.54
N THR A 272 11.97 -5.06 62.30
CA THR A 272 11.22 -5.95 61.39
C THR A 272 9.96 -5.40 60.70
N SER A 273 10.13 -5.09 59.41
CA SER A 273 9.05 -4.86 58.45
C SER A 273 8.20 -6.11 58.24
N SER A 274 6.87 -6.00 58.36
CA SER A 274 5.94 -7.11 58.14
C SER A 274 4.83 -6.73 57.15
N LEU A 275 4.80 -7.40 55.99
CA LEU A 275 3.94 -7.07 54.84
C LEU A 275 2.48 -7.57 54.97
N LEU A 276 1.96 -7.68 56.20
CA LEU A 276 0.62 -8.23 56.50
C LEU A 276 -0.29 -7.28 57.30
N ARG A 277 -0.02 -5.98 57.26
CA ARG A 277 -0.92 -4.92 57.78
C ARG A 277 -1.00 -3.72 56.83
N ALA A 278 -1.46 -3.96 55.60
CA ALA A 278 -2.16 -2.90 54.88
C ALA A 278 -3.48 -2.62 55.61
N PRO A 279 -3.85 -1.37 55.93
CA PRO A 279 -5.17 -1.07 56.45
C PRO A 279 -6.21 -1.42 55.38
N LEU A 280 -7.27 -2.12 55.77
CA LEU A 280 -8.40 -2.40 54.87
C LEU A 280 -9.06 -1.07 54.46
N PRO A 281 -9.42 -0.87 53.18
CA PRO A 281 -10.25 0.26 52.80
C PRO A 281 -11.63 0.12 53.45
N ASN A 282 -12.15 1.20 54.04
CA ASN A 282 -13.38 1.18 54.84
C ASN A 282 -14.57 0.52 54.11
N ASP A 283 -15.31 -0.32 54.84
CA ASP A 283 -16.52 -1.00 54.37
C ASP A 283 -17.63 -0.01 54.00
N ASN A 284 -17.74 0.29 52.69
CA ASN A 284 -18.88 1.00 52.07
C ASN A 284 -19.00 0.63 50.58
N LEU A 285 -18.80 -0.65 50.25
CA LEU A 285 -19.15 -1.23 48.95
C LEU A 285 -20.56 -1.86 49.05
N PRO A 286 -21.56 -1.39 48.30
CA PRO A 286 -22.88 -2.04 48.26
C PRO A 286 -22.80 -3.38 47.53
N ASP A 287 -23.65 -4.33 47.92
CA ASP A 287 -23.58 -5.73 47.52
C ASP A 287 -23.64 -5.95 46.00
N TYR A 288 -22.53 -6.37 45.41
CA TYR A 288 -22.46 -6.80 44.01
C TYR A 288 -22.95 -8.24 43.87
N SER A 289 -24.24 -8.40 43.60
CA SER A 289 -24.83 -9.70 43.23
C SER A 289 -24.24 -10.21 41.91
N PHE A 290 -23.84 -11.49 41.88
CA PHE A 290 -23.19 -12.16 40.76
C PHE A 290 -23.83 -13.53 40.48
N GLU A 291 -25.05 -13.55 39.95
CA GLU A 291 -25.62 -14.74 39.33
C GLU A 291 -26.17 -14.45 37.92
N GLY A 292 -25.87 -15.32 36.97
CA GLY A 292 -26.60 -15.44 35.69
C GLY A 292 -26.17 -14.55 34.53
N SER A 293 -25.11 -14.94 33.80
CA SER A 293 -25.10 -15.01 32.32
C SER A 293 -23.86 -15.72 31.77
N VAL A 294 -23.94 -16.20 30.53
CA VAL A 294 -23.03 -17.22 29.96
C VAL A 294 -22.26 -16.68 28.74
N THR A 295 -21.09 -17.27 28.49
CA THR A 295 -20.30 -17.31 27.22
C THR A 295 -19.38 -16.14 26.81
N LEU A 296 -18.20 -16.57 26.30
CA LEU A 296 -17.29 -15.92 25.32
C LEU A 296 -16.32 -14.79 25.75
N SER A 297 -15.12 -15.23 26.11
CA SER A 297 -13.85 -14.87 25.42
C SER A 297 -13.40 -13.41 25.31
N SER A 298 -12.69 -12.95 26.34
CA SER A 298 -11.40 -12.21 26.25
C SER A 298 -11.23 -11.13 25.17
N VAL A 299 -11.51 -9.87 25.53
CA VAL A 299 -10.95 -8.68 24.87
C VAL A 299 -10.21 -7.83 25.90
N SER A 300 -9.07 -7.25 25.51
CA SER A 300 -8.25 -6.39 26.39
C SER A 300 -8.97 -5.08 26.70
N SER A 301 -9.14 -4.78 27.98
CA SER A 301 -9.74 -3.53 28.46
C SER A 301 -8.77 -2.36 28.31
N LEU A 302 -8.97 -1.54 27.28
CA LEU A 302 -8.59 -0.14 27.36
C LEU A 302 -9.46 0.55 28.42
N PRO A 303 -8.97 1.60 29.11
CA PRO A 303 -9.85 2.49 29.84
C PRO A 303 -10.75 3.21 28.83
N HIS A 304 -12.05 2.86 28.81
CA HIS A 304 -13.04 3.75 28.19
C HIS A 304 -12.89 5.14 28.80
N THR A 305 -12.89 6.17 27.97
CA THR A 305 -13.01 7.56 28.42
C THR A 305 -14.28 7.67 29.23
N SER A 306 -14.15 7.82 30.55
CA SER A 306 -15.27 7.98 31.45
C SER A 306 -15.89 9.36 31.21
N GLU A 307 -16.91 9.41 30.35
CA GLU A 307 -18.01 10.33 30.57
C GLU A 307 -18.51 10.05 32.00
N GLY A 308 -18.10 10.93 32.93
CA GLY A 308 -18.31 10.71 34.34
C GLY A 308 -19.80 10.59 34.61
N ARG A 309 -20.26 9.40 35.01
CA ARG A 309 -21.67 9.09 35.28
C ARG A 309 -22.11 9.70 36.63
N SER A 310 -21.82 10.97 36.80
CA SER A 310 -22.13 11.84 37.94
C SER A 310 -23.64 11.91 38.10
N ARG A 311 -24.16 11.15 39.06
CA ARG A 311 -25.60 11.11 39.36
C ARG A 311 -26.09 12.51 39.76
N ALA A 312 -27.23 12.90 39.20
CA ALA A 312 -28.08 13.99 39.68
C ALA A 312 -27.41 15.38 39.81
N SER A 313 -27.00 15.96 38.68
CA SER A 313 -27.04 17.42 38.48
C SER A 313 -28.17 17.73 37.49
N SER A 314 -29.20 18.45 37.92
CA SER A 314 -30.46 18.64 37.20
C SER A 314 -30.37 19.70 36.10
N ASP A 315 -30.80 19.35 34.88
CA ASP A 315 -31.31 20.23 33.80
C ASP A 315 -30.64 21.59 33.57
N ALA A 316 -29.34 21.69 33.83
CA ALA A 316 -28.50 22.76 33.31
C ALA A 316 -28.35 22.57 31.80
N VAL A 317 -29.26 23.18 31.02
CA VAL A 317 -29.23 23.18 29.55
C VAL A 317 -27.85 23.65 29.09
N ALA A 318 -27.01 22.71 28.66
CA ALA A 318 -25.62 22.99 28.33
C ALA A 318 -25.57 23.98 27.16
N SER A 319 -25.13 25.21 27.45
CA SER A 319 -25.09 26.30 26.47
C SER A 319 -24.26 25.88 25.26
N CYS A 320 -24.93 25.62 24.13
CA CYS A 320 -24.29 24.98 22.98
C CYS A 320 -23.14 25.86 22.46
N ARG A 321 -21.92 25.32 22.54
CA ARG A 321 -20.68 26.04 22.20
C ARG A 321 -20.68 26.36 20.71
N SER A 322 -20.42 27.62 20.35
CA SER A 322 -20.40 28.06 18.94
C SER A 322 -19.50 27.16 18.07
N PRO A 323 -19.93 26.77 16.85
CA PRO A 323 -19.16 25.89 15.96
C PRO A 323 -17.81 26.50 15.53
N ALA A 324 -17.63 27.81 15.66
CA ALA A 324 -16.38 28.51 15.36
C ALA A 324 -15.31 28.38 16.47
N ILE A 325 -15.63 27.76 17.62
CA ILE A 325 -14.68 27.55 18.71
C ILE A 325 -13.68 26.44 18.32
N PRO A 326 -12.36 26.64 18.49
CA PRO A 326 -11.35 25.67 18.07
C PRO A 326 -11.50 24.27 18.69
N ILE A 327 -11.29 23.26 17.87
CA ILE A 327 -11.30 21.84 18.24
C ILE A 327 -9.87 21.45 18.64
N THR A 328 -9.70 20.92 19.84
CA THR A 328 -8.47 20.25 20.28
C THR A 328 -8.58 18.77 19.95
N ILE A 329 -7.72 18.23 19.08
CA ILE A 329 -7.54 16.78 18.92
C ILE A 329 -6.47 16.28 19.90
N HIS A 330 -6.75 15.17 20.59
CA HIS A 330 -5.80 14.50 21.48
C HIS A 330 -4.94 13.51 20.69
N ILE A 331 -3.63 13.71 20.74
CA ILE A 331 -2.63 12.92 20.02
C ILE A 331 -1.70 12.23 21.03
N ASN A 332 -1.60 10.90 20.94
CA ASN A 332 -0.55 10.11 21.57
C ASN A 332 0.66 9.96 20.63
N MET A 333 1.73 10.69 20.93
CA MET A 333 3.00 10.64 20.22
C MET A 333 3.76 9.31 20.35
N ASN A 334 3.24 8.33 21.09
CA ASN A 334 3.82 6.98 21.17
C ASN A 334 3.26 6.00 20.12
N ASP A 335 2.09 6.28 19.53
CA ASP A 335 1.50 5.40 18.51
C ASP A 335 1.85 5.85 17.10
N ILE A 336 2.03 7.16 16.90
CA ILE A 336 2.65 7.71 15.67
C ILE A 336 4.03 7.08 15.50
N THR A 337 4.24 6.43 14.35
CA THR A 337 5.43 5.61 14.08
C THR A 337 6.67 6.45 13.74
N SER A 338 7.80 5.80 13.50
CA SER A 338 9.15 6.39 13.50
C SER A 338 9.31 7.72 12.74
N PRO A 339 10.19 8.64 13.22
CA PRO A 339 10.34 10.04 12.75
C PRO A 339 10.30 10.30 11.24
N SER A 340 10.80 9.37 10.42
CA SER A 340 10.78 9.41 8.95
C SER A 340 9.37 9.44 8.33
N LYS A 341 8.34 9.02 9.07
CA LYS A 341 6.94 8.96 8.62
C LYS A 341 5.97 9.54 9.68
N ASN A 342 6.35 10.61 10.40
CA ASN A 342 5.44 11.30 11.34
C ASN A 342 4.24 11.93 10.60
N VAL A 343 3.22 11.12 10.31
CA VAL A 343 2.01 11.49 9.59
C VAL A 343 0.80 11.06 10.41
N PHE A 344 -0.05 12.02 10.73
CA PHE A 344 -1.32 11.79 11.41
C PHE A 344 -2.46 12.20 10.48
N THR A 345 -3.51 11.39 10.43
CA THR A 345 -4.71 11.67 9.65
C THR A 345 -5.91 11.80 10.58
N PHE A 346 -6.85 12.68 10.24
CA PHE A 346 -8.08 12.88 10.99
C PHE A 346 -9.21 13.37 10.10
N SER A 347 -10.45 13.28 10.59
CA SER A 347 -11.58 13.96 9.98
C SER A 347 -12.48 14.64 11.00
N VAL A 348 -13.11 15.73 10.57
CA VAL A 348 -14.08 16.54 11.32
C VAL A 348 -15.34 16.68 10.47
N THR A 349 -16.50 16.34 11.01
CA THR A 349 -17.79 16.43 10.33
C THR A 349 -18.86 17.08 11.22
N GLY A 350 -19.77 17.84 10.60
CA GLY A 350 -20.92 18.45 11.27
C GLY A 350 -21.73 19.36 10.34
N THR A 351 -23.00 19.62 10.65
CA THR A 351 -23.82 20.58 9.90
C THR A 351 -23.86 21.93 10.60
N VAL A 352 -23.64 23.00 9.83
CA VAL A 352 -23.69 24.38 10.33
C VAL A 352 -24.58 25.26 9.46
N LEU A 353 -25.12 26.31 10.06
CA LEU A 353 -25.80 27.39 9.36
C LEU A 353 -24.82 28.56 9.17
N ILE A 354 -24.51 28.87 7.92
CA ILE A 354 -23.61 29.97 7.54
C ILE A 354 -24.47 31.22 7.30
N LEU A 355 -24.30 32.23 8.14
CA LEU A 355 -25.06 33.49 8.10
C LEU A 355 -24.22 34.59 7.46
N PRO A 356 -24.78 35.40 6.54
CA PRO A 356 -24.06 36.56 6.01
C PRO A 356 -23.86 37.59 7.12
N ARG A 357 -22.61 38.02 7.37
CA ARG A 357 -22.38 39.06 8.38
C ARG A 357 -22.95 40.38 7.87
N TYR A 358 -23.90 40.93 8.61
CA TYR A 358 -24.58 42.16 8.22
C TYR A 358 -23.58 43.32 8.14
N ARG A 359 -23.29 43.79 6.91
CA ARG A 359 -22.63 45.07 6.72
C ARG A 359 -23.68 46.15 7.01
N PRO A 360 -23.47 47.05 7.99
CA PRO A 360 -24.41 48.13 8.22
C PRO A 360 -24.47 49.00 6.95
N HIS A 361 -25.59 48.92 6.24
CA HIS A 361 -25.79 49.72 5.02
C HIS A 361 -25.76 51.19 5.41
N VAL A 362 -24.85 51.97 4.79
CA VAL A 362 -24.85 53.42 4.93
C VAL A 362 -26.19 53.92 4.37
N PRO A 363 -27.06 54.58 5.17
CA PRO A 363 -28.48 54.73 4.85
C PRO A 363 -28.81 55.77 3.76
N ASN A 364 -27.82 56.19 2.98
CA ASN A 364 -27.97 57.17 1.90
C ASN A 364 -28.45 56.50 0.60
N GLY A 365 -29.75 56.18 0.52
CA GLY A 365 -30.35 55.67 -0.72
C GLY A 365 -31.84 55.35 -0.62
N TYR A 366 -32.71 56.35 -0.83
CA TYR A 366 -34.12 56.11 -1.13
C TYR A 366 -34.25 55.55 -2.56
N GLY A 367 -34.08 54.23 -2.72
CA GLY A 367 -34.03 53.55 -4.03
C GLY A 367 -34.92 52.31 -4.10
N SER A 368 -36.02 52.46 -4.86
CA SER A 368 -36.95 51.46 -5.43
C SER A 368 -36.82 49.97 -5.05
N ASN A 369 -37.98 49.34 -4.82
CA ASN A 369 -38.15 47.88 -4.97
C ASN A 369 -37.51 47.40 -6.29
N GLY A 370 -36.62 46.43 -6.19
CA GLY A 370 -35.90 45.80 -7.31
C GLY A 370 -35.11 44.61 -6.76
N ASP A 371 -34.86 43.60 -7.61
CA ASP A 371 -34.33 42.28 -7.27
C ASP A 371 -33.36 42.22 -6.08
N LEU A 372 -33.66 41.33 -5.12
CA LEU A 372 -32.80 41.05 -3.97
C LEU A 372 -31.40 40.60 -4.45
N GLU A 373 -30.43 41.51 -4.41
CA GLU A 373 -29.04 41.24 -4.81
C GLU A 373 -28.45 40.15 -3.92
N ILE A 374 -28.33 38.94 -4.46
CA ILE A 374 -27.98 37.73 -3.70
C ILE A 374 -26.49 37.75 -3.37
N ASN A 375 -26.16 38.46 -2.29
CA ASN A 375 -24.81 38.61 -1.77
C ASN A 375 -24.18 37.22 -1.48
N PRO A 376 -23.14 36.80 -2.23
CA PRO A 376 -22.52 35.50 -2.05
C PRO A 376 -21.70 35.45 -0.76
N ILE A 377 -21.90 34.38 0.01
CA ILE A 377 -21.28 34.16 1.31
C ILE A 377 -19.96 33.42 1.11
N VAL A 378 -18.89 33.87 1.77
CA VAL A 378 -17.61 33.14 1.80
C VAL A 378 -17.80 31.85 2.59
N LEU A 379 -17.38 30.71 2.02
CA LEU A 379 -17.40 29.45 2.76
C LEU A 379 -16.39 29.51 3.91
N PRO A 380 -16.73 28.99 5.10
CA PRO A 380 -15.75 28.82 6.16
C PRO A 380 -14.71 27.77 5.74
N ARG A 381 -13.50 27.84 6.31
CA ARG A 381 -12.40 26.91 6.04
C ARG A 381 -11.83 26.37 7.35
N PHE A 382 -11.63 25.06 7.44
CA PHE A 382 -10.84 24.49 8.54
C PHE A 382 -9.34 24.76 8.35
N CYS A 383 -8.64 25.05 9.43
CA CYS A 383 -7.18 25.25 9.45
C CYS A 383 -6.53 24.66 10.71
N VAL A 384 -5.34 24.09 10.55
CA VAL A 384 -4.52 23.56 11.66
C VAL A 384 -3.66 24.71 12.22
N LEU A 385 -4.02 25.19 13.41
CA LEU A 385 -3.48 26.42 14.00
C LEU A 385 -1.98 26.33 14.37
N THR A 386 -1.40 25.13 14.36
CA THR A 386 0.00 24.86 14.72
C THR A 386 0.86 24.38 13.55
N ALA A 387 0.41 24.57 12.31
CA ALA A 387 1.14 24.15 11.12
C ALA A 387 2.08 25.23 10.56
N ASP A 388 3.36 24.90 10.36
CA ASP A 388 4.35 25.76 9.67
C ASP A 388 3.92 26.08 8.21
N SER A 389 3.08 25.22 7.60
CA SER A 389 2.53 25.38 6.25
C SER A 389 1.22 24.59 6.09
N GLU A 390 0.26 25.11 5.31
CA GLU A 390 -1.04 24.44 5.06
C GLU A 390 -1.56 24.61 3.63
N THR A 391 -2.11 23.53 3.05
CA THR A 391 -2.89 23.54 1.80
C THR A 391 -4.22 22.81 2.01
N VAL A 392 -5.36 23.47 1.77
CA VAL A 392 -6.71 22.87 1.91
C VAL A 392 -7.48 22.96 0.60
N SER A 393 -7.77 21.84 -0.07
CA SER A 393 -8.59 21.81 -1.28
C SER A 393 -10.08 21.68 -0.95
N THR A 394 -10.91 22.64 -1.35
CA THR A 394 -12.36 22.63 -1.08
C THR A 394 -13.15 22.00 -2.23
N ILE A 395 -14.07 21.08 -1.93
CA ILE A 395 -15.03 20.52 -2.87
C ILE A 395 -16.42 21.00 -2.49
N ILE A 396 -17.21 21.50 -3.45
CA ILE A 396 -18.58 21.96 -3.22
C ILE A 396 -19.55 21.03 -3.93
N ARG A 397 -20.59 20.57 -3.22
CA ARG A 397 -21.66 19.69 -3.70
C ARG A 397 -23.01 20.31 -3.37
N ASN A 398 -23.90 20.44 -4.35
CA ASN A 398 -25.26 20.93 -4.12
C ASN A 398 -26.22 19.76 -3.89
N GLU A 399 -26.76 19.58 -2.68
CA GLU A 399 -27.85 18.62 -2.41
C GLU A 399 -29.22 19.30 -2.21
N SER A 400 -29.27 20.63 -2.27
CA SER A 400 -30.46 21.42 -1.95
C SER A 400 -31.63 21.18 -2.89
N GLU A 401 -32.83 21.12 -2.31
CA GLU A 401 -34.06 20.94 -3.07
C GLU A 401 -34.57 22.26 -3.63
N GLY A 402 -34.78 22.32 -4.95
CA GLY A 402 -35.35 23.49 -5.62
C GLY A 402 -34.44 24.72 -5.64
N SER A 403 -33.12 24.58 -5.47
CA SER A 403 -32.15 25.67 -5.58
C SER A 403 -30.89 25.30 -6.36
N THR A 404 -30.24 26.30 -6.95
CA THR A 404 -28.92 26.18 -7.59
C THR A 404 -27.87 26.91 -6.77
N VAL A 405 -26.67 26.34 -6.67
CA VAL A 405 -25.52 26.97 -5.98
C VAL A 405 -24.62 27.59 -7.02
N GLU A 406 -24.54 28.92 -7.04
CA GLU A 406 -23.56 29.64 -7.83
C GLU A 406 -22.24 29.71 -7.07
N VAL A 407 -21.15 29.31 -7.71
CA VAL A 407 -19.81 29.30 -7.11
C VAL A 407 -18.99 30.43 -7.72
N TYR A 408 -18.43 31.28 -6.86
CA TYR A 408 -17.57 32.40 -7.22
C TYR A 408 -16.16 32.20 -6.65
N TYR A 409 -15.15 32.77 -7.31
CA TYR A 409 -13.81 32.87 -6.75
C TYR A 409 -13.81 33.70 -5.45
N ILE A 410 -12.90 33.40 -4.50
CA ILE A 410 -12.79 34.15 -3.25
C ILE A 410 -12.16 35.54 -3.45
N SER A 411 -11.44 35.75 -4.55
CA SER A 411 -10.91 37.01 -5.03
C SER A 411 -11.71 37.52 -6.24
N GLY A 412 -11.77 38.85 -6.42
CA GLY A 412 -12.52 39.51 -7.48
C GLY A 412 -13.75 40.31 -7.01
N ASP A 413 -14.19 41.23 -7.86
CA ASP A 413 -15.43 42.01 -7.71
C ASP A 413 -16.64 41.18 -8.16
N LEU A 414 -17.67 41.15 -7.32
CA LEU A 414 -18.91 40.41 -7.54
C LEU A 414 -19.73 40.95 -8.73
N ARG A 415 -19.45 42.19 -9.14
CA ARG A 415 -20.06 42.83 -10.32
C ARG A 415 -19.50 42.31 -11.64
N ASP A 416 -18.30 41.73 -11.64
CA ASP A 416 -17.73 41.12 -12.83
C ASP A 416 -18.21 39.66 -12.98
N ALA A 417 -18.91 39.40 -14.09
CA ALA A 417 -19.40 38.09 -14.45
C ALA A 417 -18.29 37.02 -14.57
N GLN A 418 -17.03 37.41 -14.82
CA GLN A 418 -15.89 36.48 -14.86
C GLN A 418 -15.55 35.88 -13.48
N THR A 419 -15.98 36.49 -12.37
CA THR A 419 -15.77 35.93 -11.03
C THR A 419 -16.67 34.74 -10.70
N ARG A 420 -17.75 34.54 -11.46
CA ARG A 420 -18.69 33.42 -11.34
C ARG A 420 -18.11 32.18 -12.05
N LYS A 421 -17.45 31.32 -11.27
CA LYS A 421 -16.78 30.11 -11.78
C LYS A 421 -17.75 29.10 -12.41
N THR A 422 -18.89 28.82 -11.76
CA THR A 422 -19.87 27.82 -12.25
C THR A 422 -21.23 27.91 -11.53
N VAL A 423 -22.22 27.15 -12.02
CA VAL A 423 -23.55 26.99 -11.42
C VAL A 423 -23.82 25.49 -11.20
N LEU A 424 -23.97 25.10 -9.94
CA LEU A 424 -24.23 23.72 -9.55
C LEU A 424 -25.74 23.45 -9.50
N GLN A 425 -26.21 22.62 -10.43
CA GLN A 425 -27.51 21.96 -10.35
C GLN A 425 -27.53 20.97 -9.17
N ARG A 426 -28.71 20.45 -8.82
CA ARG A 426 -28.84 19.41 -7.79
C ARG A 426 -27.95 18.21 -8.11
N ASN A 427 -27.25 17.71 -7.10
CA ASN A 427 -26.22 16.66 -7.12
C ASN A 427 -24.95 16.99 -7.92
N ALA A 428 -24.78 18.21 -8.46
CA ALA A 428 -23.55 18.61 -9.13
C ALA A 428 -22.43 18.95 -8.14
N ILE A 429 -21.19 18.71 -8.56
CA ILE A 429 -19.96 18.86 -7.75
C ILE A 429 -18.95 19.75 -8.50
N ASN A 430 -18.22 20.59 -7.77
CA ASN A 430 -17.09 21.38 -8.32
C ASN A 430 -15.94 21.47 -7.31
N ARG A 431 -14.71 21.19 -7.76
CA ARG A 431 -13.49 21.33 -6.96
C ARG A 431 -12.97 22.78 -7.06
N CYS A 432 -12.71 23.40 -5.92
CA CYS A 432 -12.17 24.75 -5.77
C CYS A 432 -10.70 24.70 -5.35
N GLY A 433 -9.99 25.82 -5.53
CA GLY A 433 -8.56 25.92 -5.20
C GLY A 433 -8.31 26.02 -3.69
N ASN A 434 -7.03 26.17 -3.32
CA ASN A 434 -6.60 26.27 -1.92
C ASN A 434 -7.20 27.47 -1.17
N ASP A 435 -7.64 28.48 -1.90
CA ASP A 435 -8.20 29.72 -1.36
C ASP A 435 -9.69 29.59 -0.98
N GLY A 436 -10.34 28.47 -1.30
CA GLY A 436 -11.78 28.25 -1.08
C GLY A 436 -12.65 28.92 -2.15
N ALA A 437 -13.85 29.38 -1.76
CA ALA A 437 -14.82 30.00 -2.66
C ALA A 437 -15.86 30.87 -1.91
N ARG A 438 -16.63 31.64 -2.68
CA ARG A 438 -17.91 32.24 -2.22
C ARG A 438 -19.08 31.52 -2.90
N ILE A 439 -20.21 31.38 -2.23
CA ILE A 439 -21.42 30.78 -2.80
C ILE A 439 -22.65 31.67 -2.65
N ALA A 440 -23.49 31.70 -3.69
CA ALA A 440 -24.85 32.25 -3.62
C ALA A 440 -25.85 31.13 -3.93
N LEU A 441 -26.93 31.03 -3.15
CA LEU A 441 -28.00 30.07 -3.40
C LEU A 441 -29.17 30.78 -4.09
N ARG A 442 -29.37 30.50 -5.39
CA ARG A 442 -30.54 31.01 -6.13
C ARG A 442 -31.67 29.98 -6.06
N PRO A 443 -32.89 30.37 -5.63
CA PRO A 443 -34.04 29.49 -5.78
C PRO A 443 -34.25 29.21 -7.28
N ILE A 444 -34.51 27.95 -7.61
CA ILE A 444 -35.04 27.62 -8.94
C ILE A 444 -36.47 28.13 -8.92
N SER A 445 -36.70 29.27 -9.56
CA SER A 445 -38.05 29.72 -9.89
C SER A 445 -38.75 28.57 -10.61
N ARG A 446 -39.62 27.85 -9.89
CA ARG A 446 -40.52 26.87 -10.50
C ARG A 446 -41.40 27.68 -11.42
N THR A 447 -41.08 27.69 -12.72
CA THR A 447 -41.95 28.25 -13.74
C THR A 447 -43.26 27.49 -13.62
N THR A 448 -44.23 28.10 -12.95
CA THR A 448 -45.58 27.56 -12.79
C THR A 448 -46.18 27.59 -14.18
N VAL A 449 -46.01 26.48 -14.90
CA VAL A 449 -46.65 26.25 -16.19
C VAL A 449 -48.14 26.33 -15.90
N SER A 450 -48.71 27.50 -16.18
CA SER A 450 -50.10 27.80 -15.91
C SER A 450 -50.92 26.75 -16.63
N GLN A 451 -51.58 25.85 -15.88
CA GLN A 451 -52.44 24.82 -16.43
C GLN A 451 -53.70 25.47 -16.99
N ARG A 452 -53.54 26.06 -18.17
CA ARG A 452 -54.57 26.73 -18.96
C ARG A 452 -55.39 25.66 -19.69
N GLY A 453 -56.20 24.94 -18.92
CA GLY A 453 -56.96 23.78 -19.38
C GLY A 453 -58.06 23.39 -18.38
N GLY A 454 -59.11 24.20 -18.33
CA GLY A 454 -60.32 23.97 -17.54
C GLY A 454 -61.39 24.97 -17.98
N GLU A 455 -62.41 24.50 -18.69
CA GLU A 455 -63.34 25.36 -19.43
C GLU A 455 -64.52 25.83 -18.57
N GLN A 456 -64.79 27.14 -18.58
CA GLN A 456 -66.14 27.68 -18.34
C GLN A 456 -66.45 28.82 -19.32
N VAL A 457 -67.01 28.42 -20.47
CA VAL A 457 -68.21 28.97 -21.10
C VAL A 457 -68.67 30.36 -20.60
N THR A 458 -68.45 31.43 -21.39
CA THR A 458 -69.52 32.07 -22.21
C THR A 458 -68.94 33.13 -23.16
N ASP A 459 -69.76 33.57 -24.12
CA ASP A 459 -69.50 34.62 -25.11
C ASP A 459 -69.11 35.98 -24.51
N ASN A 460 -68.28 36.75 -25.23
CA ASN A 460 -68.83 37.89 -25.98
C ASN A 460 -67.90 38.46 -27.07
N LEU A 461 -68.52 39.14 -28.04
CA LEU A 461 -67.90 39.72 -29.23
C LEU A 461 -67.22 41.08 -28.94
N ARG A 462 -66.10 41.40 -29.63
CA ARG A 462 -66.03 42.53 -30.62
C ARG A 462 -64.61 42.88 -31.12
N LEU A 463 -64.47 42.87 -32.46
CA LEU A 463 -63.84 43.89 -33.33
C LEU A 463 -62.32 44.25 -33.20
N SER A 464 -61.52 43.74 -34.17
CA SER A 464 -60.75 44.51 -35.19
C SER A 464 -59.63 45.53 -34.81
N PRO A 465 -58.75 45.95 -35.76
CA PRO A 465 -58.06 45.20 -36.83
C PRO A 465 -56.59 45.65 -37.12
N ARG A 466 -55.93 45.03 -38.13
CA ARG A 466 -54.72 45.52 -38.87
C ARG A 466 -53.38 45.59 -38.10
N HIS A 467 -52.18 45.55 -38.71
CA HIS A 467 -51.79 45.43 -40.14
C HIS A 467 -50.50 44.60 -40.34
N SER A 468 -50.22 44.29 -41.62
CA SER A 468 -49.07 43.65 -42.28
C SER A 468 -47.67 44.28 -41.97
N PRO A 469 -46.52 43.69 -42.41
CA PRO A 469 -46.38 42.63 -43.42
C PRO A 469 -45.42 41.46 -43.13
N LEU A 470 -45.40 40.52 -44.08
CA LEU A 470 -44.38 39.51 -44.27
C LEU A 470 -42.97 40.12 -44.24
N ASN A 471 -42.02 39.39 -43.66
CA ASN A 471 -40.69 39.30 -44.26
C ASN A 471 -40.18 37.86 -44.16
N GLY A 472 -40.19 37.14 -45.27
CA GLY A 472 -39.88 35.71 -45.29
C GLY A 472 -38.38 35.47 -45.38
N ASN A 473 -37.80 34.75 -44.42
CA ASN A 473 -36.45 34.20 -44.56
C ASN A 473 -36.37 32.75 -44.10
N LYS A 474 -36.27 31.87 -45.10
CA LYS A 474 -35.57 30.58 -45.12
C LYS A 474 -35.57 29.79 -43.81
N ALA A 475 -36.42 28.76 -43.76
CA ALA A 475 -36.30 27.67 -42.80
C ALA A 475 -34.96 26.94 -42.98
N VAL A 476 -33.95 27.33 -42.21
CA VAL A 476 -32.80 26.48 -41.92
C VAL A 476 -33.27 25.48 -40.86
N LEU A 477 -33.24 24.19 -41.19
CA LEU A 477 -33.54 23.12 -40.24
C LEU A 477 -32.45 23.11 -39.16
N SER A 478 -32.69 23.81 -38.05
CA SER A 478 -31.84 23.71 -36.87
C SER A 478 -31.89 22.26 -36.39
N PRO A 479 -30.75 21.55 -36.30
CA PRO A 479 -30.75 20.21 -35.75
C PRO A 479 -31.22 20.30 -34.29
N LEU A 480 -32.21 19.48 -33.94
CA LEU A 480 -32.61 19.28 -32.56
C LEU A 480 -31.36 18.86 -31.77
N PRO A 481 -30.96 19.60 -30.71
CA PRO A 481 -29.94 19.07 -29.81
C PRO A 481 -30.51 17.81 -29.19
N LEU A 482 -29.90 16.65 -29.49
CA LEU A 482 -30.22 15.43 -28.75
C LEU A 482 -29.82 15.66 -27.30
N VAL A 483 -30.82 16.00 -26.47
CA VAL A 483 -30.69 15.98 -25.02
C VAL A 483 -30.27 14.55 -24.67
N PRO A 484 -29.11 14.34 -24.03
CA PRO A 484 -28.66 12.99 -23.70
C PRO A 484 -29.54 12.42 -22.59
N LEU A 485 -30.58 11.66 -22.98
CA LEU A 485 -31.28 10.71 -22.11
C LEU A 485 -30.32 9.56 -21.76
N GLY A 486 -29.28 9.89 -20.98
CA GLY A 486 -28.19 9.00 -20.56
C GLY A 486 -27.91 9.04 -19.06
N GLY A 487 -28.58 9.92 -18.32
CA GLY A 487 -28.56 9.96 -16.85
C GLY A 487 -29.39 8.85 -16.21
N MET A 488 -29.21 7.60 -16.64
CA MET A 488 -29.81 6.45 -15.93
C MET A 488 -29.23 6.40 -14.52
N MET A 489 -30.05 6.74 -13.52
CA MET A 489 -29.68 6.53 -12.12
C MET A 489 -29.42 5.04 -11.91
N ARG A 490 -28.12 4.70 -11.80
CA ARG A 490 -27.63 3.33 -11.64
C ARG A 490 -28.30 2.74 -10.41
N ARG A 491 -29.08 1.66 -10.58
CA ARG A 491 -29.79 1.03 -9.45
C ARG A 491 -28.77 0.73 -8.36
N LYS A 492 -29.07 1.16 -7.12
CA LYS A 492 -28.23 0.86 -5.96
C LYS A 492 -28.00 -0.65 -5.91
N ARG A 493 -26.73 -1.05 -5.78
CA ARG A 493 -26.33 -2.47 -5.80
C ARG A 493 -26.79 -3.14 -4.51
N ASP A 494 -27.83 -3.96 -4.59
CA ASP A 494 -28.20 -4.87 -3.51
C ASP A 494 -27.26 -6.08 -3.51
N GLY A 495 -26.23 -6.02 -2.67
CA GLY A 495 -25.26 -7.11 -2.46
C GLY A 495 -23.85 -6.60 -2.18
N PRO A 496 -23.02 -7.36 -1.42
CA PRO A 496 -21.69 -6.94 -1.01
C PRO A 496 -20.80 -6.58 -2.21
N LEU A 497 -19.94 -5.58 -2.05
CA LEU A 497 -18.98 -5.19 -3.08
C LEU A 497 -17.98 -6.32 -3.32
N MET A 498 -17.93 -6.83 -4.55
CA MET A 498 -17.05 -7.93 -4.97
C MET A 498 -16.64 -7.74 -6.43
N ILE A 499 -15.45 -8.23 -6.77
CA ILE A 499 -14.95 -8.36 -8.14
C ILE A 499 -15.58 -9.63 -8.72
N SER A 500 -16.24 -9.54 -9.88
CA SER A 500 -16.99 -10.67 -10.45
C SER A 500 -16.07 -11.81 -10.90
N PHE A 501 -15.02 -11.48 -11.65
CA PHE A 501 -13.92 -12.39 -11.97
C PHE A 501 -12.60 -11.65 -12.15
N VAL A 502 -11.51 -12.39 -11.94
CA VAL A 502 -10.13 -12.02 -12.28
C VAL A 502 -9.54 -13.16 -13.11
N ASP A 503 -8.91 -12.83 -14.22
CA ASP A 503 -8.11 -13.74 -15.03
C ASP A 503 -6.65 -13.26 -15.00
N VAL A 504 -5.72 -14.17 -14.72
CA VAL A 504 -4.29 -13.88 -14.55
C VAL A 504 -3.49 -14.76 -15.50
N ILE A 505 -2.69 -14.16 -16.37
CA ILE A 505 -1.76 -14.88 -17.24
C ILE A 505 -0.35 -14.66 -16.70
N ALA A 506 0.35 -15.75 -16.37
CA ALA A 506 1.72 -15.73 -15.85
C ALA A 506 2.69 -16.37 -16.84
N THR A 507 3.71 -15.62 -17.27
CA THR A 507 4.64 -16.01 -18.35
C THR A 507 6.10 -15.93 -17.84
N PRO A 508 6.79 -17.06 -17.62
CA PRO A 508 8.17 -17.08 -17.10
C PRO A 508 9.23 -16.52 -18.07
N LEU A 509 9.97 -15.49 -17.64
CA LEU A 509 10.85 -14.67 -18.49
C LEU A 509 12.27 -15.23 -18.59
N HIS A 510 12.42 -16.29 -19.40
CA HIS A 510 13.65 -17.08 -19.52
C HIS A 510 14.87 -16.35 -20.10
N THR A 511 14.71 -15.20 -20.75
CA THR A 511 15.76 -14.54 -21.55
C THR A 511 16.57 -13.48 -20.80
N SER A 512 15.99 -12.80 -19.81
CA SER A 512 16.64 -11.68 -19.10
C SER A 512 17.20 -12.07 -17.73
N SER A 513 16.51 -12.92 -16.98
CA SER A 513 16.92 -13.37 -15.65
C SER A 513 16.13 -14.62 -15.24
N PRO A 514 16.77 -15.71 -14.78
CA PRO A 514 16.14 -17.02 -14.65
C PRO A 514 15.03 -17.11 -13.59
N ASP A 515 14.97 -16.15 -12.65
CA ASP A 515 14.02 -16.12 -11.54
C ASP A 515 12.91 -15.05 -11.76
N ALA A 516 12.73 -14.54 -12.99
CA ALA A 516 11.74 -13.51 -13.31
C ALA A 516 10.53 -14.04 -14.08
N HIS A 517 9.38 -13.38 -13.90
CA HIS A 517 8.12 -13.70 -14.59
C HIS A 517 7.31 -12.43 -14.85
N GLY A 518 6.63 -12.40 -15.99
CA GLY A 518 5.61 -11.41 -16.31
C GLY A 518 4.24 -11.90 -15.84
N VAL A 519 3.41 -10.99 -15.35
CA VAL A 519 2.04 -11.26 -14.90
C VAL A 519 1.10 -10.23 -15.51
N ARG A 520 0.06 -10.72 -16.18
CA ARG A 520 -1.00 -9.94 -16.81
C ARG A 520 -2.31 -10.24 -16.08
N VAL A 521 -2.97 -9.20 -15.56
CA VAL A 521 -4.20 -9.29 -14.78
C VAL A 521 -5.32 -8.60 -15.54
N HIS A 522 -6.41 -9.32 -15.80
CA HIS A 522 -7.63 -8.84 -16.48
C HIS A 522 -8.82 -9.00 -15.52
N MET A 523 -9.56 -7.92 -15.25
CA MET A 523 -10.67 -7.94 -14.30
C MET A 523 -11.64 -6.79 -14.52
N HIS A 524 -12.93 -7.01 -14.25
CA HIS A 524 -13.88 -5.90 -14.16
C HIS A 524 -13.82 -5.29 -12.76
N ALA A 525 -13.33 -4.06 -12.68
CA ALA A 525 -13.43 -3.27 -11.47
C ALA A 525 -14.91 -2.95 -11.20
N PRO A 526 -15.45 -3.30 -10.02
CA PRO A 526 -16.81 -2.93 -9.67
C PRO A 526 -16.87 -1.41 -9.51
N SER A 527 -17.86 -0.78 -10.15
CA SER A 527 -18.21 0.60 -9.85
C SER A 527 -18.80 0.67 -8.45
N ASP A 528 -18.13 1.37 -7.55
CA ASP A 528 -18.63 1.69 -6.23
C ASP A 528 -18.89 3.20 -6.10
N ALA A 529 -19.75 3.58 -5.16
CA ALA A 529 -19.99 4.98 -4.80
C ALA A 529 -19.00 5.48 -3.73
N ASP A 530 -18.47 4.56 -2.91
CA ASP A 530 -17.70 4.90 -1.71
C ASP A 530 -16.16 4.83 -1.95
N SER A 531 -15.72 4.25 -3.07
CA SER A 531 -14.31 4.27 -3.52
C SER A 531 -14.16 4.37 -5.04
N GLU A 532 -13.52 5.46 -5.52
CA GLU A 532 -13.06 5.61 -6.91
C GLU A 532 -11.88 4.67 -7.26
N TRP A 533 -11.31 3.96 -6.28
CA TRP A 533 -10.06 3.21 -6.39
C TRP A 533 -10.26 1.69 -6.20
N LEU A 534 -9.64 0.92 -7.10
CA LEU A 534 -9.46 -0.52 -6.96
C LEU A 534 -8.11 -0.80 -6.28
N GLU A 535 -8.12 -1.56 -5.18
CA GLU A 535 -6.92 -1.85 -4.38
C GLU A 535 -6.62 -3.35 -4.27
N PHE A 536 -5.35 -3.71 -4.50
CA PHE A 536 -4.82 -5.05 -4.30
C PHE A 536 -3.32 -5.01 -3.98
N GLY A 537 -2.86 -5.96 -3.18
CA GLY A 537 -1.46 -6.14 -2.85
C GLY A 537 -0.81 -7.26 -3.65
N ILE A 538 0.50 -7.20 -3.80
CA ILE A 538 1.32 -8.31 -4.28
C ILE A 538 2.16 -8.76 -3.09
N ALA A 539 1.71 -9.86 -2.46
CA ALA A 539 2.33 -10.43 -1.26
C ALA A 539 3.39 -11.47 -1.64
N GLN A 540 4.48 -11.49 -0.87
CA GLN A 540 5.31 -12.66 -0.77
C GLN A 540 4.71 -13.61 0.25
N VAL A 541 4.51 -14.86 -0.15
CA VAL A 541 4.22 -15.96 0.75
C VAL A 541 5.51 -16.31 1.49
N THR A 542 5.48 -16.26 2.82
CA THR A 542 6.57 -16.82 3.65
C THR A 542 6.50 -18.34 3.58
N SER A 543 7.07 -18.92 2.51
CA SER A 543 7.23 -20.37 2.43
C SER A 543 8.09 -20.86 3.59
N LEU A 544 7.72 -22.01 4.18
CA LEU A 544 8.41 -22.61 5.32
C LEU A 544 9.72 -23.29 4.89
N SER A 545 10.54 -22.58 4.11
CA SER A 545 11.87 -23.02 3.72
C SER A 545 12.78 -23.05 4.96
N PRO A 546 13.37 -24.20 5.31
CA PRO A 546 14.08 -24.39 6.58
C PRO A 546 15.37 -23.57 6.71
N GLU A 547 15.84 -22.94 5.63
CA GLU A 547 17.06 -22.12 5.61
C GLU A 547 16.83 -20.66 6.09
N GLY A 548 15.58 -20.23 6.27
CA GLY A 548 15.25 -18.89 6.81
C GLY A 548 15.62 -17.69 5.94
N VAL A 549 16.21 -17.90 4.76
CA VAL A 549 16.63 -16.82 3.84
C VAL A 549 15.40 -16.20 3.17
N VAL A 550 15.00 -15.02 3.65
CA VAL A 550 13.95 -14.21 3.03
C VAL A 550 14.41 -13.77 1.63
N ARG A 551 13.86 -14.41 0.58
CA ARG A 551 14.08 -14.03 -0.83
C ARG A 551 13.48 -12.65 -1.06
N GLN A 552 14.25 -11.63 -1.43
CA GLN A 552 13.69 -10.32 -1.76
C GLN A 552 13.24 -10.28 -3.23
N TYR A 553 12.04 -9.73 -3.48
CA TYR A 553 11.50 -9.50 -4.83
C TYR A 553 11.31 -8.01 -5.11
N ARG A 554 11.36 -7.66 -6.39
CA ARG A 554 11.03 -6.35 -6.95
C ARG A 554 9.90 -6.55 -7.95
N VAL A 555 8.89 -5.68 -7.87
CA VAL A 555 7.76 -5.65 -8.81
C VAL A 555 7.81 -4.32 -9.56
N ASP A 556 7.91 -4.39 -10.88
CA ASP A 556 7.84 -3.24 -11.77
C ASP A 556 6.52 -3.32 -12.57
N ILE A 557 5.62 -2.35 -12.39
CA ILE A 557 4.40 -2.26 -13.21
C ILE A 557 4.78 -1.72 -14.59
N VAL A 558 4.46 -2.47 -15.64
CA VAL A 558 4.82 -2.15 -17.03
C VAL A 558 3.73 -1.33 -17.71
N SER A 559 2.46 -1.68 -17.48
CA SER A 559 1.33 -0.90 -17.98
C SER A 559 0.03 -1.16 -17.20
N VAL A 560 -0.83 -0.15 -17.13
CA VAL A 560 -2.24 -0.29 -16.75
C VAL A 560 -3.11 0.44 -17.79
N SER A 561 -4.28 -0.11 -18.09
CA SER A 561 -5.31 0.48 -18.95
C SER A 561 -6.70 0.13 -18.45
N ILE A 562 -7.68 1.01 -18.68
CA ILE A 562 -9.09 0.81 -18.32
C ILE A 562 -9.96 1.09 -19.52
N ASP A 563 -10.75 0.11 -19.95
CA ASP A 563 -11.56 0.17 -21.19
C ASP A 563 -10.72 0.67 -22.39
N ASP A 564 -9.54 0.07 -22.56
CA ASP A 564 -8.47 0.39 -23.53
C ASP A 564 -7.92 1.83 -23.49
N LYS A 565 -8.39 2.69 -22.58
CA LYS A 565 -7.76 3.99 -22.28
C LYS A 565 -6.44 3.74 -21.56
N LYS A 566 -5.36 4.26 -22.13
CA LYS A 566 -4.00 4.15 -21.60
C LYS A 566 -3.78 5.18 -20.49
N GLN A 567 -2.99 4.81 -19.47
CA GLN A 567 -2.60 5.67 -18.35
C GLN A 567 -3.76 6.16 -17.45
N PRO A 568 -4.45 5.25 -16.74
CA PRO A 568 -5.16 5.63 -15.51
C PRO A 568 -4.14 6.07 -14.44
N THR A 569 -4.60 6.82 -13.44
CA THR A 569 -3.77 7.17 -12.28
C THR A 569 -3.48 5.91 -11.45
N ILE A 570 -2.19 5.64 -11.22
CA ILE A 570 -1.72 4.53 -10.37
C ILE A 570 -1.03 5.15 -9.15
N ASP A 571 -1.41 4.73 -7.95
CA ASP A 571 -0.64 4.99 -6.74
C ASP A 571 0.02 3.69 -6.25
N LEU A 572 1.31 3.81 -5.90
CA LEU A 572 2.17 2.71 -5.46
C LEU A 572 2.55 2.94 -4.00
N VAL A 573 1.77 2.37 -3.10
CA VAL A 573 1.96 2.58 -1.65
C VAL A 573 2.99 1.57 -1.11
N PRO A 574 4.15 2.03 -0.58
CA PRO A 574 5.18 1.14 -0.06
C PRO A 574 4.77 0.55 1.31
N SER A 575 4.30 -0.70 1.26
CA SER A 575 3.71 -1.51 2.33
C SER A 575 2.34 -1.06 2.84
N TYR A 576 1.42 -2.02 2.99
CA TYR A 576 0.11 -1.85 3.64
C TYR A 576 0.13 -2.56 5.00
N ASP A 577 0.65 -1.86 6.02
CA ASP A 577 1.00 -2.43 7.33
C ASP A 577 -0.18 -2.97 8.18
N LYS A 578 -1.42 -3.03 7.66
CA LYS A 578 -2.60 -3.44 8.44
C LYS A 578 -2.73 -4.96 8.68
N GLN A 579 -1.92 -5.81 8.04
CA GLN A 579 -1.96 -7.27 8.25
C GLN A 579 -0.55 -7.84 8.53
N PRO A 580 -0.22 -8.22 9.78
CA PRO A 580 1.15 -8.61 10.16
C PRO A 580 1.56 -10.04 9.76
N ARG A 581 0.75 -10.76 8.96
CA ARG A 581 1.04 -12.14 8.52
C ARG A 581 1.66 -12.25 7.12
N ASN A 582 1.43 -11.25 6.26
CA ASN A 582 1.87 -11.27 4.86
C ASN A 582 2.98 -10.24 4.63
N HIS A 583 4.03 -10.62 3.92
CA HIS A 583 5.09 -9.67 3.54
C HIS A 583 4.70 -9.00 2.21
N TRP A 584 4.05 -7.84 2.28
CA TRP A 584 3.66 -7.06 1.10
C TRP A 584 4.89 -6.47 0.40
N ILE A 585 5.13 -6.87 -0.84
CA ILE A 585 6.22 -6.30 -1.67
C ILE A 585 5.79 -4.94 -2.23
N THR A 586 4.53 -4.85 -2.68
CA THR A 586 3.91 -3.61 -3.15
C THR A 586 2.39 -3.64 -2.94
N TRP A 587 1.80 -2.46 -2.75
CA TRP A 587 0.35 -2.26 -2.72
C TRP A 587 -0.06 -1.33 -3.85
N VAL A 588 -0.93 -1.81 -4.73
CA VAL A 588 -1.30 -1.14 -5.98
C VAL A 588 -2.70 -0.57 -5.84
N LYS A 589 -2.83 0.74 -6.09
CA LYS A 589 -4.13 1.39 -6.23
C LYS A 589 -4.30 1.87 -7.66
N VAL A 590 -5.38 1.45 -8.31
CA VAL A 590 -5.76 1.89 -9.66
C VAL A 590 -6.98 2.79 -9.56
N HIS A 591 -6.88 4.02 -10.05
CA HIS A 591 -8.04 4.91 -10.16
C HIS A 591 -8.93 4.44 -11.30
N VAL A 592 -10.18 4.10 -10.99
CA VAL A 592 -11.18 3.61 -11.95
C VAL A 592 -12.32 4.60 -12.14
N GLY A 593 -12.70 5.30 -11.06
CA GLY A 593 -13.81 6.25 -11.04
C GLY A 593 -15.19 5.60 -11.12
N ASP A 594 -16.21 6.44 -11.02
CA ASP A 594 -17.63 6.13 -10.78
C ASP A 594 -18.26 5.11 -11.76
N GLN A 595 -17.69 4.98 -12.96
CA GLN A 595 -18.23 4.10 -14.00
C GLN A 595 -17.82 2.64 -13.82
N GLY A 596 -16.72 2.35 -13.12
CA GLY A 596 -16.04 1.06 -13.21
C GLY A 596 -15.35 0.88 -14.57
N GLY A 597 -14.88 -0.33 -14.88
CA GLY A 597 -14.30 -0.65 -16.19
C GLY A 597 -13.58 -1.99 -16.23
N LEU A 598 -13.21 -2.44 -17.43
CA LEU A 598 -12.27 -3.55 -17.62
C LEU A 598 -10.85 -3.03 -17.34
N VAL A 599 -10.32 -3.36 -16.16
CA VAL A 599 -8.93 -3.07 -15.78
C VAL A 599 -8.03 -4.17 -16.32
N ARG A 600 -7.01 -3.75 -17.05
CA ARG A 600 -5.89 -4.59 -17.49
C ARG A 600 -4.59 -4.02 -16.92
N MET A 601 -3.81 -4.86 -16.26
CA MET A 601 -2.49 -4.52 -15.74
C MET A 601 -1.47 -5.59 -16.16
N ASP A 602 -0.34 -5.16 -16.73
CA ASP A 602 0.83 -5.99 -16.96
C ASP A 602 1.96 -5.53 -16.01
N TYR A 603 2.53 -6.44 -15.23
CA TYR A 603 3.69 -6.20 -14.36
C TYR A 603 4.75 -7.29 -14.49
N VAL A 604 5.99 -6.98 -14.10
CA VAL A 604 7.12 -7.92 -14.09
C VAL A 604 7.64 -8.06 -12.67
N VAL A 605 7.83 -9.31 -12.25
CA VAL A 605 8.47 -9.67 -10.99
C VAL A 605 9.90 -10.12 -11.28
N SER A 606 10.85 -9.56 -10.55
CA SER A 606 12.26 -9.97 -10.57
C SER A 606 12.76 -10.20 -9.14
N LYS A 607 13.78 -11.04 -8.98
CA LYS A 607 14.39 -11.34 -7.69
C LYS A 607 15.54 -10.36 -7.42
N VAL A 608 15.50 -9.68 -6.27
CA VAL A 608 16.57 -8.78 -5.82
C VAL A 608 17.65 -9.63 -5.16
N GLY A 609 18.65 -10.02 -5.94
CA GLY A 609 19.85 -10.71 -5.47
C GLY A 609 21.10 -10.08 -6.07
N ASN A 610 22.22 -10.11 -5.35
CA ASN A 610 23.49 -9.67 -5.90
C ASN A 610 23.95 -10.66 -6.99
N PRO A 611 24.25 -10.22 -8.22
CA PRO A 611 24.69 -11.13 -9.29
C PRO A 611 26.06 -11.78 -9.02
N LYS A 612 26.74 -11.37 -7.93
CA LYS A 612 28.03 -11.93 -7.49
C LYS A 612 27.90 -13.31 -6.83
N ASP A 613 26.75 -13.59 -6.20
CA ASP A 613 26.56 -14.80 -5.38
C ASP A 613 26.43 -16.09 -6.22
N LEU A 614 26.19 -15.94 -7.53
CA LEU A 614 26.11 -17.03 -8.51
C LEU A 614 27.47 -17.53 -9.03
N LYS A 615 28.60 -17.01 -8.54
CA LYS A 615 29.95 -17.42 -9.00
C LYS A 615 30.48 -18.73 -8.33
N GLY A 616 29.60 -19.52 -7.72
CA GLY A 616 29.92 -20.86 -7.23
C GLY A 616 29.91 -21.89 -8.37
N ASN A 617 31.07 -22.47 -8.70
CA ASN A 617 31.26 -23.38 -9.85
C ASN A 617 30.72 -24.82 -9.62
N GLY A 618 29.55 -24.94 -9.00
CA GLY A 618 28.94 -26.22 -8.64
C GLY A 618 28.15 -26.84 -9.81
N ASN A 619 28.59 -27.99 -10.33
CA ASN A 619 27.89 -28.75 -11.38
C ASN A 619 26.63 -29.48 -10.89
N ALA A 620 25.84 -28.87 -10.01
CA ALA A 620 24.57 -29.42 -9.55
C ALA A 620 23.54 -29.41 -10.68
N LYS A 621 22.87 -30.55 -10.92
CA LYS A 621 21.69 -30.63 -11.80
C LYS A 621 20.46 -30.06 -11.08
N GLY A 622 20.52 -28.77 -10.71
CA GLY A 622 19.48 -28.11 -9.94
C GLY A 622 18.18 -27.96 -10.72
N LYS A 623 17.07 -28.44 -10.15
CA LYS A 623 15.72 -28.03 -10.58
C LYS A 623 15.51 -26.57 -10.13
N THR A 624 15.06 -25.71 -11.02
CA THR A 624 14.88 -24.28 -10.71
C THR A 624 13.47 -24.04 -10.17
N HIS A 625 13.36 -23.86 -8.85
CA HIS A 625 12.12 -23.54 -8.13
C HIS A 625 11.96 -22.03 -7.97
N PHE A 626 11.04 -21.44 -8.74
CA PHE A 626 10.66 -20.04 -8.60
C PHE A 626 9.20 -19.89 -8.17
N ASP A 627 8.96 -18.86 -7.38
CA ASP A 627 7.67 -18.52 -6.81
C ASP A 627 6.99 -17.50 -7.74
N ILE A 628 5.76 -17.76 -8.18
CA ILE A 628 4.98 -16.88 -9.05
C ILE A 628 4.06 -16.05 -8.16
N LEU A 629 4.22 -14.73 -8.20
CA LEU A 629 3.41 -13.81 -7.40
C LEU A 629 2.12 -13.48 -8.16
N ILE A 630 0.98 -13.56 -7.46
CA ILE A 630 -0.37 -13.37 -7.98
C ILE A 630 -1.03 -12.29 -7.09
N PRO A 631 -1.87 -11.38 -7.63
CA PRO A 631 -2.49 -10.32 -6.81
C PRO A 631 -3.44 -10.87 -5.73
N THR A 632 -3.39 -10.23 -4.57
CA THR A 632 -4.31 -10.42 -3.44
C THR A 632 -5.22 -9.21 -3.30
N PHE A 633 -6.52 -9.40 -3.42
CA PHE A 633 -7.50 -8.32 -3.49
C PHE A 633 -8.02 -7.93 -2.11
N ALA A 634 -8.23 -6.63 -1.89
CA ALA A 634 -8.94 -6.13 -0.70
C ALA A 634 -10.46 -6.38 -0.75
N LEU A 635 -10.99 -6.64 -1.95
CA LEU A 635 -12.38 -7.06 -2.20
C LEU A 635 -12.45 -8.58 -2.44
N PRO A 636 -13.56 -9.24 -2.09
CA PRO A 636 -13.75 -10.65 -2.42
C PRO A 636 -13.89 -10.85 -3.94
N VAL A 637 -13.50 -12.02 -4.43
CA VAL A 637 -13.45 -12.33 -5.88
C VAL A 637 -14.29 -13.55 -6.20
N GLY A 638 -15.30 -13.39 -7.08
CA GLY A 638 -16.22 -14.49 -7.43
C GLY A 638 -15.55 -15.67 -8.14
N ARG A 639 -14.56 -15.40 -8.99
CA ARG A 639 -13.71 -16.40 -9.62
C ARG A 639 -12.32 -15.84 -9.92
N LEU A 640 -11.28 -16.48 -9.39
CA LEU A 640 -9.90 -16.29 -9.86
C LEU A 640 -9.54 -17.42 -10.82
N GLN A 641 -9.11 -17.06 -12.02
CA GLN A 641 -8.47 -17.96 -12.98
C GLN A 641 -6.99 -17.57 -13.10
N VAL A 642 -6.08 -18.55 -13.14
CA VAL A 642 -4.65 -18.32 -13.36
C VAL A 642 -4.14 -19.27 -14.44
N THR A 643 -3.68 -18.73 -15.55
CA THR A 643 -3.11 -19.45 -16.68
C THR A 643 -1.60 -19.26 -16.69
N VAL A 644 -0.84 -20.34 -16.49
CA VAL A 644 0.62 -20.34 -16.53
C VAL A 644 1.08 -20.81 -17.91
N GLU A 645 1.52 -19.86 -18.73
CA GLU A 645 2.07 -20.13 -20.06
C GLU A 645 3.46 -20.78 -19.92
N THR A 646 3.63 -22.02 -20.37
CA THR A 646 4.95 -22.67 -20.32
C THR A 646 5.22 -23.52 -21.56
N ARG A 647 6.29 -23.16 -22.28
CA ARG A 647 6.82 -23.91 -23.44
C ARG A 647 7.85 -24.98 -23.04
N LEU A 648 7.87 -25.39 -21.77
CA LEU A 648 8.86 -26.30 -21.21
C LEU A 648 8.26 -27.68 -20.95
N GLU A 649 8.96 -28.72 -21.40
CA GLU A 649 8.47 -30.11 -21.43
C GLU A 649 8.27 -30.73 -20.04
N THR A 650 8.96 -30.25 -19.00
CA THR A 650 8.91 -30.84 -17.66
C THR A 650 8.88 -29.76 -16.59
N VAL A 651 7.68 -29.57 -16.03
CA VAL A 651 7.38 -28.57 -15.02
C VAL A 651 6.46 -29.21 -13.98
N THR A 652 6.79 -29.09 -12.71
CA THR A 652 5.88 -29.45 -11.61
C THR A 652 5.36 -28.18 -10.95
N LEU A 653 4.04 -28.04 -10.96
CA LEU A 653 3.27 -26.95 -10.38
C LEU A 653 2.95 -27.27 -8.91
N GLN A 654 2.92 -26.26 -8.05
CA GLN A 654 2.34 -26.37 -6.71
C GLN A 654 1.50 -25.12 -6.43
N SER A 655 0.25 -25.31 -6.01
CA SER A 655 -0.77 -24.27 -5.93
C SER A 655 -1.70 -24.48 -4.73
N ASN A 656 -2.32 -23.39 -4.22
CA ASN A 656 -3.45 -23.46 -3.28
C ASN A 656 -4.82 -23.19 -3.93
N LEU A 657 -4.87 -23.15 -5.27
CA LEU A 657 -6.12 -22.98 -6.03
C LEU A 657 -6.82 -24.35 -6.18
N THR A 658 -8.16 -24.39 -6.04
CA THR A 658 -8.90 -25.64 -5.81
C THR A 658 -9.01 -26.56 -7.03
N HIS A 659 -8.80 -26.03 -8.23
CA HIS A 659 -8.89 -26.81 -9.47
C HIS A 659 -7.64 -26.57 -10.32
N GLU A 660 -7.01 -27.65 -10.77
CA GLU A 660 -5.91 -27.65 -11.73
C GLU A 660 -6.31 -28.39 -13.01
N GLN A 661 -6.11 -27.75 -14.16
CA GLN A 661 -6.30 -28.32 -15.48
C GLN A 661 -5.02 -28.13 -16.30
N LYS A 662 -4.38 -29.23 -16.70
CA LYS A 662 -3.24 -29.18 -17.64
C LYS A 662 -3.76 -28.99 -19.07
N SER A 663 -3.15 -28.07 -19.81
CA SER A 663 -3.40 -27.78 -21.23
C SER A 663 -2.15 -28.13 -22.06
N LEU A 664 -2.24 -27.96 -23.39
CA LEU A 664 -1.08 -28.01 -24.29
C LEU A 664 -0.19 -26.77 -24.12
N ASP A 665 -0.79 -25.60 -23.86
CA ASP A 665 -0.09 -24.31 -23.72
C ASP A 665 0.51 -24.07 -22.32
N GLY A 666 0.24 -24.96 -21.37
CA GLY A 666 0.68 -24.85 -19.97
C GLY A 666 -0.38 -25.33 -18.97
N TYR A 667 -0.59 -24.57 -17.91
CA TYR A 667 -1.49 -24.95 -16.80
C TYR A 667 -2.57 -23.90 -16.57
N ARG A 668 -3.79 -24.33 -16.28
CA ARG A 668 -4.93 -23.47 -15.94
C ARG A 668 -5.45 -23.85 -14.56
N LEU A 669 -5.37 -22.90 -13.63
CA LEU A 669 -5.85 -23.02 -12.27
C LEU A 669 -7.14 -22.21 -12.10
N LEU A 670 -8.07 -22.70 -11.28
CA LEU A 670 -9.28 -21.96 -10.90
C LEU A 670 -9.56 -22.08 -9.39
N HIS A 671 -10.10 -21.01 -8.82
CA HIS A 671 -10.64 -20.93 -7.47
C HIS A 671 -11.89 -20.03 -7.50
N TYR A 672 -12.93 -20.37 -6.73
CA TYR A 672 -14.22 -19.65 -6.71
C TYR A 672 -14.49 -19.06 -5.32
N SER A 673 -15.22 -17.95 -5.26
CA SER A 673 -15.63 -17.29 -4.00
C SER A 673 -14.48 -17.00 -3.03
N LEU A 674 -13.42 -16.33 -3.52
CA LEU A 674 -12.27 -15.96 -2.71
C LEU A 674 -12.64 -14.87 -1.71
N ASP A 675 -12.27 -15.08 -0.45
CA ASP A 675 -12.36 -14.09 0.62
C ASP A 675 -11.45 -12.87 0.38
N GLN A 676 -11.78 -11.77 1.06
CA GLN A 676 -10.92 -10.59 1.13
C GLN A 676 -9.53 -10.98 1.68
N PHE A 677 -8.48 -10.45 1.05
CA PHE A 677 -7.08 -10.74 1.38
C PHE A 677 -6.66 -12.22 1.20
N PHE A 678 -7.44 -13.05 0.49
CA PHE A 678 -7.00 -14.39 0.08
C PHE A 678 -5.64 -14.30 -0.63
N THR A 679 -4.68 -15.11 -0.18
CA THR A 679 -3.30 -15.08 -0.69
C THR A 679 -3.09 -16.28 -1.62
N PRO A 680 -3.24 -16.13 -2.95
CA PRO A 680 -2.95 -17.19 -3.90
C PRO A 680 -1.46 -17.51 -3.87
N THR A 681 -1.13 -18.77 -3.63
CA THR A 681 0.25 -19.26 -3.57
C THR A 681 0.51 -20.11 -4.80
N LEU A 682 1.54 -19.79 -5.58
CA LEU A 682 1.93 -20.57 -6.75
C LEU A 682 3.45 -20.68 -6.83
N SER A 683 3.98 -21.90 -6.92
CA SER A 683 5.38 -22.12 -7.26
C SER A 683 5.51 -23.04 -8.46
N LEU A 684 6.57 -22.78 -9.24
CA LEU A 684 6.90 -23.49 -10.45
C LEU A 684 8.31 -24.08 -10.30
N THR A 685 8.39 -25.41 -10.27
CA THR A 685 9.68 -26.09 -10.38
C THR A 685 9.88 -26.52 -11.82
N VAL A 686 10.70 -25.75 -12.53
CA VAL A 686 11.17 -26.10 -13.87
C VAL A 686 12.31 -27.10 -13.73
N GLU A 687 12.11 -28.30 -14.25
CA GLU A 687 13.20 -29.22 -14.52
C GLU A 687 13.71 -28.89 -15.92
N ARG A 688 14.85 -28.20 -16.00
CA ARG A 688 15.53 -27.95 -17.26
C ARG A 688 15.88 -29.30 -17.87
N SER A 689 15.11 -29.75 -18.87
CA SER A 689 15.37 -31.02 -19.56
C SER A 689 16.82 -30.95 -20.05
N SER A 690 17.68 -31.85 -19.55
CA SER A 690 19.11 -31.73 -19.80
C SER A 690 19.45 -32.28 -21.19
N SER A 691 18.84 -31.66 -22.21
CA SER A 691 19.21 -31.68 -23.62
C SER A 691 20.55 -30.98 -23.84
N ARG A 692 21.56 -31.37 -23.03
CA ARG A 692 22.87 -31.65 -23.61
C ARG A 692 22.60 -32.62 -24.74
N ILE A 693 22.56 -32.09 -25.95
CA ILE A 693 22.76 -32.83 -27.18
C ILE A 693 24.20 -33.36 -27.13
N ARG A 694 24.37 -34.43 -26.34
CA ARG A 694 25.04 -35.62 -26.82
C ARG A 694 24.04 -36.19 -27.87
N MET A 695 24.21 -36.10 -29.19
CA MET A 695 25.46 -36.04 -29.98
C MET A 695 26.65 -36.61 -29.20
N GLY A 696 26.44 -37.80 -28.64
CA GLY A 696 27.58 -38.63 -28.32
C GLY A 696 28.27 -38.92 -29.65
N TRP A 697 29.59 -38.94 -29.69
CA TRP A 697 30.32 -39.49 -30.84
C TRP A 697 29.83 -40.89 -31.23
N LEU A 698 29.21 -41.63 -30.29
CA LEU A 698 28.47 -42.87 -30.52
C LEU A 698 27.31 -42.77 -31.54
N SER A 699 26.54 -41.68 -31.59
CA SER A 699 25.48 -41.51 -32.60
C SER A 699 26.05 -41.04 -33.94
N LEU A 700 27.12 -40.24 -33.92
CA LEU A 700 27.83 -39.87 -35.13
C LEU A 700 28.54 -41.08 -35.75
N GLY A 701 29.08 -41.98 -34.91
CA GLY A 701 29.61 -43.29 -35.32
C GLY A 701 28.54 -44.19 -35.90
N LYS A 702 27.34 -44.29 -35.30
CA LYS A 702 26.22 -45.04 -35.89
C LYS A 702 25.70 -44.42 -37.19
N LEU A 703 25.65 -43.09 -37.31
CA LEU A 703 25.23 -42.41 -38.54
C LEU A 703 26.29 -42.53 -39.65
N LEU A 704 27.57 -42.45 -39.31
CA LEU A 704 28.68 -42.68 -40.24
C LEU A 704 28.76 -44.15 -40.65
N LEU A 705 28.45 -45.10 -39.77
CA LEU A 705 28.26 -46.51 -40.12
C LEU A 705 27.05 -46.68 -41.06
N LEU A 706 25.93 -46.00 -40.80
CA LEU A 706 24.76 -46.01 -41.69
C LEU A 706 25.12 -45.47 -43.07
N PHE A 707 25.87 -44.37 -43.15
CA PHE A 707 26.43 -43.85 -44.40
C PHE A 707 27.41 -44.83 -45.04
N LEU A 708 28.24 -45.55 -44.28
CA LEU A 708 29.16 -46.57 -44.81
C LEU A 708 28.42 -47.78 -45.40
N TRP A 709 27.22 -48.10 -44.93
CA TRP A 709 26.34 -49.13 -45.49
C TRP A 709 25.48 -48.62 -46.66
N ILE A 710 25.03 -47.36 -46.61
CA ILE A 710 24.21 -46.74 -47.67
C ILE A 710 25.07 -46.30 -48.85
N PHE A 711 26.31 -45.86 -48.66
CA PHE A 711 27.18 -45.36 -49.73
C PHE A 711 27.47 -46.42 -50.81
N PRO A 712 27.80 -47.70 -50.50
CA PRO A 712 27.88 -48.75 -51.51
C PRO A 712 26.56 -48.99 -52.25
N ALA A 713 25.43 -48.99 -51.54
CA ALA A 713 24.11 -49.18 -52.16
C ALA A 713 23.73 -48.02 -53.09
N VAL A 714 24.03 -46.78 -52.70
CA VAL A 714 23.83 -45.57 -53.52
C VAL A 714 24.82 -45.50 -54.67
N LEU A 715 26.07 -45.94 -54.49
CA LEU A 715 27.06 -45.97 -55.56
C LEU A 715 26.74 -47.06 -56.59
N VAL A 716 26.28 -48.24 -56.17
CA VAL A 716 25.74 -49.28 -57.06
C VAL A 716 24.47 -48.79 -57.75
N ALA A 717 23.55 -48.13 -57.04
CA ALA A 717 22.36 -47.54 -57.65
C ALA A 717 22.72 -46.47 -58.69
N MET A 718 23.68 -45.58 -58.40
CA MET A 718 24.20 -44.58 -59.34
C MET A 718 24.87 -45.24 -60.54
N LEU A 719 25.63 -46.33 -60.35
CA LEU A 719 26.24 -47.09 -61.45
C LEU A 719 25.15 -47.71 -62.35
N LEU A 720 24.12 -48.33 -61.76
CA LEU A 720 22.98 -48.90 -62.47
C LEU A 720 22.12 -47.84 -63.16
N PHE A 721 21.95 -46.65 -62.55
CA PHE A 721 21.27 -45.52 -63.18
C PHE A 721 22.08 -44.93 -64.35
N ASN A 722 23.41 -44.81 -64.22
CA ASN A 722 24.27 -44.33 -65.29
C ASN A 722 24.30 -45.32 -66.47
N LEU A 723 24.46 -46.62 -66.22
CA LEU A 723 24.26 -47.68 -67.22
C LEU A 723 22.86 -47.59 -67.85
N GLY A 724 21.83 -47.37 -67.04
CA GLY A 724 20.45 -47.16 -67.50
C GLY A 724 20.27 -45.91 -68.37
N THR A 725 21.01 -44.83 -68.12
CA THR A 725 20.99 -43.62 -68.96
C THR A 725 21.71 -43.81 -70.29
N GLU A 726 22.82 -44.57 -70.34
CA GLU A 726 23.47 -44.91 -71.60
C GLU A 726 22.63 -45.88 -72.44
N PHE A 727 22.02 -46.90 -71.82
CA PHE A 727 21.03 -47.74 -72.51
C PHE A 727 19.82 -46.94 -73.01
N ARG A 728 19.36 -45.92 -72.28
CA ARG A 728 18.32 -45.00 -72.77
C ARG A 728 18.80 -44.06 -73.87
N HIS A 729 20.07 -43.63 -73.88
CA HIS A 729 20.63 -42.81 -74.96
C HIS A 729 20.82 -43.63 -76.23
N MET A 730 21.34 -44.87 -76.15
CA MET A 730 21.35 -45.80 -77.28
C MET A 730 19.93 -46.05 -77.81
N ARG A 731 18.96 -46.31 -76.94
CA ARG A 731 17.56 -46.51 -77.36
C ARG A 731 16.96 -45.29 -78.03
N HIS A 732 17.11 -44.08 -77.47
CA HIS A 732 16.62 -42.86 -78.09
C HIS A 732 17.39 -42.45 -79.36
N SER A 733 18.64 -42.90 -79.54
CA SER A 733 19.35 -42.73 -80.82
C SER A 733 18.81 -43.64 -81.93
N LEU A 734 18.29 -44.82 -81.58
CA LEU A 734 17.56 -45.72 -82.49
C LEU A 734 16.15 -45.17 -82.78
N ASP A 735 15.38 -44.81 -81.75
CA ASP A 735 14.00 -44.30 -81.91
C ASP A 735 13.95 -43.03 -82.79
N ARG A 736 14.98 -42.16 -82.71
CA ARG A 736 15.06 -40.91 -83.50
C ARG A 736 15.28 -41.11 -85.00
N PHE A 737 15.62 -42.32 -85.46
CA PHE A 737 15.65 -42.64 -86.89
C PHE A 737 14.28 -43.04 -87.47
N VAL A 738 13.29 -43.33 -86.62
CA VAL A 738 12.04 -44.02 -87.03
C VAL A 738 10.82 -43.09 -87.08
N ALA A 739 10.78 -42.03 -86.25
CA ALA A 739 9.58 -41.21 -86.04
C ALA A 739 9.73 -39.75 -86.55
N ARG A 740 10.02 -39.59 -87.85
CA ARG A 740 9.79 -38.33 -88.56
C ARG A 740 8.62 -38.50 -89.51
N ASP A 741 7.40 -38.17 -89.06
CA ASP A 741 6.43 -37.39 -89.83
C ASP A 741 5.08 -37.18 -89.11
N HIS A 742 4.43 -36.06 -89.44
CA HIS A 742 3.00 -35.73 -89.25
C HIS A 742 2.46 -35.58 -87.79
N SER A 743 1.39 -34.82 -87.52
CA SER A 743 0.86 -33.61 -88.20
C SER A 743 -0.09 -32.80 -87.28
N THR A 744 -0.14 -31.50 -87.56
CA THR A 744 -1.20 -30.48 -87.42
C THR A 744 -2.61 -30.90 -86.96
N THR A 745 -3.27 -30.09 -86.10
CA THR A 745 -4.56 -29.35 -86.38
C THR A 745 -5.24 -28.77 -85.09
N ALA A 746 -6.10 -27.77 -85.27
CA ALA A 746 -6.82 -26.94 -84.26
C ALA A 746 -8.02 -27.67 -83.57
N SER A 747 -8.95 -27.08 -82.79
CA SER A 747 -9.45 -25.68 -82.64
C SER A 747 -10.39 -25.50 -81.43
N PHE A 748 -10.48 -24.27 -80.86
CA PHE A 748 -11.61 -23.60 -80.12
C PHE A 748 -12.39 -24.37 -79.01
N THR A 749 -12.84 -23.76 -77.90
CA THR A 749 -13.89 -22.70 -77.83
C THR A 749 -13.92 -21.97 -76.45
N SER A 750 -14.61 -20.81 -76.38
CA SER A 750 -14.85 -19.85 -75.27
C SER A 750 -15.34 -20.47 -73.92
N SER A 751 -15.30 -19.80 -72.74
CA SER A 751 -15.89 -18.47 -72.42
C SER A 751 -15.56 -17.89 -71.01
N THR A 752 -15.85 -16.59 -70.78
CA THR A 752 -16.10 -15.87 -69.47
C THR A 752 -15.00 -15.91 -68.37
N SER A 753 -14.20 -14.85 -68.11
CA SER A 753 -14.47 -13.59 -67.32
C SER A 753 -14.45 -13.76 -65.78
N SER A 754 -13.81 -12.93 -64.92
CA SER A 754 -12.98 -11.70 -65.04
C SER A 754 -12.20 -11.46 -63.70
N VAL A 755 -10.89 -11.17 -63.67
CA VAL A 755 -10.20 -9.83 -63.57
C VAL A 755 -10.65 -9.00 -62.33
N SER A 756 -9.81 -8.40 -61.46
CA SER A 756 -8.40 -7.88 -61.47
C SER A 756 -7.68 -8.15 -60.11
N ILE A 757 -6.35 -8.28 -59.93
CA ILE A 757 -5.14 -7.47 -60.30
C ILE A 757 -5.01 -6.21 -59.39
N ILE A 758 -4.22 -6.22 -58.29
CA ILE A 758 -2.76 -5.99 -58.15
C ILE A 758 -2.30 -4.54 -58.43
N THR A 759 -1.52 -3.92 -57.53
CA THR A 759 -0.34 -3.04 -57.80
C THR A 759 0.41 -2.72 -56.48
N ALA A 760 1.72 -2.49 -56.55
CA ALA A 760 2.57 -2.00 -55.44
C ALA A 760 3.46 -0.84 -55.94
N THR A 761 3.96 0.03 -55.05
CA THR A 761 4.88 1.13 -55.42
C THR A 761 5.86 1.47 -54.30
N SER A 762 7.00 2.07 -54.67
CA SER A 762 8.13 2.47 -53.79
C SER A 762 8.29 3.99 -53.76
N THR A 763 8.98 4.55 -52.75
CA THR A 763 9.75 5.80 -52.89
C THR A 763 10.73 6.03 -51.72
N ASP A 764 11.83 6.73 -51.99
CA ASP A 764 12.85 7.22 -51.05
C ASP A 764 13.57 8.44 -51.69
N PRO A 765 13.82 9.55 -50.96
CA PRO A 765 15.07 10.31 -51.20
C PRO A 765 15.70 11.00 -49.95
N THR A 766 16.93 11.48 -50.14
CA THR A 766 17.90 12.02 -49.14
C THR A 766 18.12 13.56 -49.28
N PRO A 767 19.27 14.19 -48.91
CA PRO A 767 19.82 14.51 -47.56
C PRO A 767 20.25 16.00 -47.32
N SER A 768 20.64 16.37 -46.09
CA SER A 768 21.59 17.47 -45.69
C SER A 768 21.73 17.54 -44.15
N THR A 769 22.80 17.80 -43.38
CA THR A 769 24.22 18.28 -43.41
C THR A 769 24.47 19.55 -42.55
N SER A 770 24.90 19.37 -41.29
CA SER A 770 25.80 20.28 -40.51
C SER A 770 26.09 19.65 -39.11
N SER A 771 27.33 19.41 -38.66
CA SER A 771 28.35 20.31 -38.06
C SER A 771 28.02 20.77 -36.61
N LEU A 772 28.92 20.81 -35.60
CA LEU A 772 30.37 20.55 -35.52
C LEU A 772 30.87 20.52 -34.03
N ARG A 773 31.84 19.64 -33.66
CA ARG A 773 32.71 19.68 -32.43
C ARG A 773 32.00 19.65 -31.04
N ALA A 774 32.65 19.41 -29.87
CA ALA A 774 33.89 18.74 -29.40
C ALA A 774 33.74 18.57 -27.85
N SER A 775 34.50 17.79 -27.06
CA SER A 775 35.80 17.10 -27.25
C SER A 775 35.93 15.90 -26.26
N ASP A 776 36.88 15.01 -26.52
CA ASP A 776 37.92 14.43 -25.62
C ASP A 776 37.71 14.31 -24.09
N ARG A 777 38.30 13.36 -23.32
CA ARG A 777 39.18 12.17 -23.52
C ARG A 777 39.39 11.59 -22.09
N SER A 778 39.55 10.29 -21.81
CA SER A 778 40.69 9.44 -22.17
C SER A 778 40.43 7.94 -21.94
N GLN A 779 41.02 7.09 -22.79
CA GLN A 779 41.19 5.65 -22.54
C GLN A 779 42.39 5.38 -21.63
N THR A 780 42.48 4.19 -21.05
CA THR A 780 43.77 3.50 -20.86
C THR A 780 43.55 1.98 -20.96
N GLU A 781 44.08 1.36 -22.01
CA GLU A 781 44.21 -0.08 -22.13
C GLU A 781 45.62 -0.51 -21.68
N THR A 782 45.78 -1.74 -21.21
CA THR A 782 47.05 -2.49 -21.34
C THR A 782 46.75 -3.98 -21.33
N ALA A 783 47.33 -4.73 -22.27
CA ALA A 783 47.24 -6.19 -22.35
C ALA A 783 48.64 -6.80 -22.48
N THR A 784 48.82 -8.05 -22.05
CA THR A 784 50.05 -8.82 -22.27
C THR A 784 49.73 -10.33 -22.31
N PHE A 785 50.56 -11.11 -23.01
CA PHE A 785 50.28 -12.48 -23.49
C PHE A 785 51.24 -13.53 -22.87
N THR A 786 51.06 -14.81 -23.30
CA THR A 786 52.02 -15.95 -23.20
C THR A 786 52.31 -16.54 -21.80
N SER A 787 52.66 -17.83 -21.61
CA SER A 787 52.85 -18.99 -22.53
C SER A 787 52.75 -20.37 -21.82
N ILE A 788 52.71 -21.45 -22.60
CA ILE A 788 52.70 -22.91 -22.25
C ILE A 788 53.95 -23.53 -22.94
N PRO A 789 54.78 -24.47 -22.39
CA PRO A 789 54.48 -25.94 -22.49
C PRO A 789 55.24 -27.03 -21.63
N THR A 790 54.73 -28.28 -21.73
CA THR A 790 55.44 -29.62 -21.73
C THR A 790 55.92 -30.31 -20.41
N PRO A 791 56.18 -31.66 -20.38
CA PRO A 791 55.69 -32.53 -19.27
C PRO A 791 56.65 -33.64 -18.72
N SER A 792 56.12 -34.45 -17.78
CA SER A 792 56.50 -35.83 -17.38
C SER A 792 55.35 -36.46 -16.55
N SER A 793 55.16 -37.77 -16.33
CA SER A 793 55.76 -39.02 -16.83
C SER A 793 54.81 -40.25 -16.56
N SER A 794 55.30 -41.50 -16.55
CA SER A 794 54.56 -42.76 -16.21
C SER A 794 55.56 -43.79 -15.61
N PRO A 795 55.33 -45.14 -15.50
CA PRO A 795 54.13 -46.02 -15.48
C PRO A 795 54.16 -47.16 -14.41
N ARG A 796 53.09 -48.00 -14.32
CA ARG A 796 53.12 -49.51 -14.16
C ARG A 796 51.70 -50.13 -13.98
N SER A 797 51.25 -51.03 -14.89
CA SER A 797 51.15 -52.52 -14.80
C SER A 797 50.05 -53.07 -13.87
N SER A 798 49.21 -54.07 -14.22
CA SER A 798 49.04 -54.96 -15.41
C SER A 798 47.53 -55.40 -15.52
N GLU A 799 46.98 -56.46 -16.17
CA GLU A 799 47.49 -57.69 -16.83
C GLU A 799 46.51 -58.28 -17.90
N ASN A 800 46.29 -59.61 -17.98
CA ASN A 800 45.74 -60.35 -19.14
C ASN A 800 44.40 -61.11 -18.91
N SER A 801 43.61 -61.33 -19.96
CA SER A 801 43.08 -62.67 -20.39
C SER A 801 42.13 -62.61 -21.61
N LEU A 802 41.93 -63.74 -22.29
CA LEU A 802 41.03 -63.95 -23.45
C LEU A 802 40.01 -65.06 -23.15
N ILE A 803 38.78 -64.94 -23.65
CA ILE A 803 37.73 -65.99 -23.56
C ILE A 803 36.94 -66.07 -24.88
N SER A 804 36.65 -67.31 -25.32
CA SER A 804 35.89 -67.61 -26.55
C SER A 804 34.38 -67.37 -26.42
N ILE A 805 33.73 -66.99 -27.52
CA ILE A 805 32.27 -66.74 -27.58
C ILE A 805 31.55 -67.99 -28.12
N PRO A 806 30.57 -68.57 -27.40
CA PRO A 806 29.74 -69.67 -27.92
C PRO A 806 28.68 -69.16 -28.92
N PRO A 807 28.21 -70.01 -29.87
CA PRO A 807 27.21 -69.61 -30.85
C PRO A 807 25.86 -69.30 -30.20
N LEU A 808 25.37 -68.07 -30.38
CA LEU A 808 24.05 -67.64 -29.92
C LEU A 808 22.96 -68.11 -30.91
N PRO A 809 22.01 -68.98 -30.51
CA PRO A 809 20.82 -69.24 -31.32
C PRO A 809 19.91 -68.01 -31.24
N LEU A 810 19.78 -67.27 -32.35
CA LEU A 810 18.87 -66.12 -32.41
C LEU A 810 17.41 -66.58 -32.51
N GLU A 811 16.76 -66.77 -31.36
CA GLU A 811 15.31 -67.02 -31.23
C GLU A 811 14.46 -65.78 -31.58
N TRP A 812 14.54 -65.29 -32.82
CA TRP A 812 13.68 -64.22 -33.33
C TRP A 812 12.18 -64.51 -33.14
N ALA A 813 11.81 -65.80 -33.09
CA ALA A 813 10.44 -66.29 -32.92
C ALA A 813 9.80 -66.01 -31.55
N LYS A 814 10.54 -65.54 -30.52
CA LYS A 814 9.96 -65.21 -29.20
C LYS A 814 9.47 -63.77 -29.06
N ILE A 815 9.74 -62.87 -30.02
CA ILE A 815 9.21 -61.51 -30.00
C ILE A 815 7.75 -61.53 -30.49
N ARG A 816 6.81 -61.86 -29.60
CA ARG A 816 5.37 -61.72 -29.86
C ARG A 816 5.01 -60.23 -29.96
N ILE A 817 4.97 -59.72 -31.18
CA ILE A 817 4.34 -58.45 -31.51
C ILE A 817 2.89 -58.77 -31.90
N ASP A 818 1.92 -58.28 -31.13
CA ASP A 818 0.49 -58.47 -31.43
C ASP A 818 0.07 -57.60 -32.62
N LEU A 819 0.34 -58.12 -33.82
CA LEU A 819 -0.02 -57.55 -35.11
C LEU A 819 -1.39 -58.09 -35.57
N PRO A 820 -2.19 -57.30 -36.32
CA PRO A 820 -3.37 -57.81 -37.00
C PRO A 820 -3.03 -59.01 -37.90
N PRO A 821 -3.88 -60.05 -37.99
CA PRO A 821 -3.52 -61.32 -38.63
C PRO A 821 -3.17 -61.22 -40.12
N ALA A 822 -3.61 -60.16 -40.81
CA ALA A 822 -3.20 -59.84 -42.18
C ALA A 822 -1.72 -59.39 -42.27
N ALA A 823 -1.26 -58.61 -41.29
CA ALA A 823 0.13 -58.15 -41.22
C ALA A 823 1.07 -59.28 -40.77
N GLN A 824 0.62 -60.15 -39.87
CA GLN A 824 1.39 -61.32 -39.39
C GLN A 824 1.83 -62.23 -40.55
N LYS A 825 0.91 -62.61 -41.46
CA LYS A 825 1.23 -63.35 -42.69
C LYS A 825 2.26 -62.68 -43.60
N THR A 826 2.34 -61.35 -43.58
CA THR A 826 3.33 -60.59 -44.36
C THR A 826 4.69 -60.61 -43.67
N VAL A 827 4.73 -60.44 -42.35
CA VAL A 827 5.95 -60.58 -41.54
C VAL A 827 6.55 -61.99 -41.67
N ASP A 828 5.73 -63.04 -41.59
CA ASP A 828 6.17 -64.44 -41.76
C ASP A 828 6.83 -64.67 -43.13
N ARG A 829 6.25 -64.12 -44.21
CA ARG A 829 6.86 -64.18 -45.56
C ARG A 829 8.15 -63.37 -45.68
N VAL A 830 8.24 -62.20 -45.06
CA VAL A 830 9.46 -61.37 -45.06
C VAL A 830 10.58 -62.06 -44.27
N LEU A 831 10.28 -62.65 -43.12
CA LEU A 831 11.23 -63.44 -42.33
C LEU A 831 11.69 -64.70 -43.09
N GLY A 832 10.78 -65.40 -43.76
CA GLY A 832 11.11 -66.53 -44.64
C GLY A 832 12.06 -66.12 -45.79
N GLY A 833 11.79 -64.98 -46.45
CA GLY A 833 12.67 -64.43 -47.48
C GLY A 833 14.06 -64.04 -46.95
N LEU A 834 14.11 -63.39 -45.78
CA LEU A 834 15.37 -63.07 -45.10
C LEU A 834 16.17 -64.33 -44.72
N GLY A 835 15.51 -65.41 -44.32
CA GLY A 835 16.16 -66.71 -44.08
C GLY A 835 16.84 -67.28 -45.31
N ILE A 836 16.21 -67.18 -46.49
CA ILE A 836 16.80 -67.62 -47.77
C ILE A 836 18.00 -66.73 -48.14
N VAL A 837 17.87 -65.40 -48.05
CA VAL A 837 18.97 -64.46 -48.31
C VAL A 837 20.14 -64.71 -47.36
N TRP A 838 19.87 -64.97 -46.07
CA TRP A 838 20.89 -65.31 -45.09
C TRP A 838 21.65 -66.59 -45.46
N GLN A 839 20.97 -67.65 -45.91
CA GLN A 839 21.66 -68.87 -46.36
C GLN A 839 22.50 -68.64 -47.62
N ILE A 840 22.05 -67.81 -48.56
CA ILE A 840 22.84 -67.42 -49.74
C ILE A 840 24.09 -66.64 -49.31
N CYS A 841 23.94 -65.61 -48.46
CA CYS A 841 25.07 -64.84 -47.93
C CYS A 841 26.04 -65.73 -47.13
N ARG A 842 25.53 -66.68 -46.35
CA ARG A 842 26.35 -67.64 -45.58
C ARG A 842 27.14 -68.56 -46.50
N LYS A 843 26.52 -69.13 -47.53
CA LYS A 843 27.21 -69.98 -48.51
C LYS A 843 28.23 -69.19 -49.35
N ALA A 844 27.94 -67.92 -49.69
CA ALA A 844 28.90 -67.04 -50.34
C ALA A 844 30.09 -66.66 -49.43
N TYR A 845 29.85 -66.44 -48.13
CA TYR A 845 30.90 -66.06 -47.16
C TYR A 845 31.88 -67.21 -46.84
N HIS A 846 31.41 -68.47 -46.85
CA HIS A 846 32.25 -69.63 -46.59
C HIS A 846 32.91 -70.23 -47.85
N TYR A 847 32.45 -69.85 -49.06
CA TYR A 847 32.98 -70.35 -50.33
C TYR A 847 34.52 -70.17 -50.44
N PRO A 848 35.30 -71.16 -50.90
CA PRO A 848 34.89 -72.40 -51.59
C PRO A 848 34.41 -73.55 -50.70
N LEU A 849 34.41 -73.39 -49.37
CA LEU A 849 33.90 -74.40 -48.44
C LEU A 849 32.39 -74.24 -48.26
N ASP A 850 31.69 -75.36 -48.06
CA ASP A 850 30.28 -75.30 -47.65
C ASP A 850 30.18 -74.87 -46.17
N PRO A 851 29.21 -74.01 -45.79
CA PRO A 851 29.09 -73.53 -44.42
C PRO A 851 28.60 -74.65 -43.47
N PRO A 852 29.14 -74.74 -42.23
CA PRO A 852 28.85 -75.82 -41.28
C PRO A 852 27.45 -75.78 -40.66
#